data_AF-A0A7T4QYK5-F1
#
_entry.id   AF-A0A7T4QYK5-F1
#
_cell.length_a   1.000
_cell.length_b   1.000
_cell.length_c   1.000
_cell.angle_alpha   90.00
_cell.angle_beta   90.00
_cell.angle_gamma   90.00
#
_symmetry.space_group_name_H-M   'P 1'
#
loop_
_entity.id
_entity.type
_entity.pdbx_description
1 polymer ?
#
loop_
_entity_poly.entity_id
_entity_poly.type
_entity_poly.pdbx_seq_one_letter_code
_entity_poly.pdbx_strand_id
1 'polypeptide(L)'
;MNTFPIRRGALKCLLLLLTVTALAACGGSSSSSSSSNNGNGGNNDGPAVTRDSDGDGIVDGEDRCAASEPGAEVDEQGCGPNELNAACGASSASRVAGEHYQVELQSASGERISFEVFEPAVIQCGQREQGAHPLVLQGHGFGGARVSDTGGEYQSTGIADLVASNYTVISIDQRGFGDSSGTVRVMDPDFEGLDLLQILDWAEQNLDYLAWRDESSGDFAPRPASGESSPGGVNLLTGSIGSSYGGGYQLLLHGVDEKQRLDAMVPDITWHHLPYSLNPGDVIKATWVLLLTAGGQGGSYPPGFENADSPLSRGLDPYLVETLARGLALNEIPRDALDWFTYHSPSYWCELNGQATMPYEAAPSDLNTTVTGFVEMPGSNTYTGQPGVDILLTQGIRDTLFNFNDAWWNYQCLSQRAAGSDAEVRLITHESGHIISGFIGETPDPLYFQAPGGKFACGDLDQRQAQLAWFDEKLRGRPALPALADDSLCLSLADDDAVRIPESEFKAARGEGVQPGPALSAFDGIQLDAIVHGAEAEVAHLAGQAAMIAPLLEVQDNNGLIVAGIPQVDATVTTPQQINDIVCDSATLPTLRTGCDSILLVGLAVKRGEGDWQVLDDQMTPVRGLGEHPATDLVGVAERLTAGDQLGLWVSGFHPQYLTSFSRDVSLPAVNLSAQVRLPLYAVGSDGQPQFERSPELAIQRLP
;
A
#
# COMPACT_ATOMS: atom_id res chain seq x y z
N MET A 1 -56.37 -27.69 -2.31
CA MET A 1 -57.16 -28.30 -1.22
C MET A 1 -56.47 -28.01 0.09
N ASN A 2 -57.22 -27.42 1.01
CA ASN A 2 -57.09 -27.35 2.47
C ASN A 2 -55.90 -26.62 3.13
N THR A 3 -56.32 -25.54 3.80
CA THR A 3 -55.76 -24.73 4.89
C THR A 3 -55.57 -25.48 6.23
N PHE A 4 -54.49 -25.22 6.98
CA PHE A 4 -54.42 -24.49 8.28
C PHE A 4 -53.01 -24.64 8.94
N PRO A 5 -52.59 -23.71 9.84
CA PRO A 5 -51.20 -23.43 10.23
C PRO A 5 -50.85 -23.85 11.67
N ILE A 6 -49.56 -23.87 12.02
CA ILE A 6 -49.09 -23.91 13.42
C ILE A 6 -47.94 -22.90 13.63
N ARG A 7 -48.16 -21.97 14.57
CA ARG A 7 -47.15 -21.08 15.18
C ARG A 7 -46.42 -21.78 16.33
N ARG A 8 -45.15 -21.40 16.52
CA ARG A 8 -44.26 -21.37 17.73
C ARG A 8 -42.88 -21.84 17.25
N GLY A 9 -41.86 -20.98 17.14
CA GLY A 9 -41.29 -20.16 18.20
C GLY A 9 -40.08 -20.91 18.77
N ALA A 10 -38.89 -20.68 18.20
CA ALA A 10 -37.60 -21.04 18.81
C ALA A 10 -36.47 -20.31 18.07
N LEU A 11 -35.77 -19.49 18.85
CA LEU A 11 -34.46 -18.86 18.63
C LEU A 11 -33.50 -19.78 17.86
N LYS A 12 -32.85 -19.26 16.81
CA LYS A 12 -31.65 -19.86 16.23
C LYS A 12 -30.59 -18.77 16.08
N CYS A 13 -29.51 -18.91 16.84
CA CYS A 13 -28.23 -18.27 16.57
C CYS A 13 -27.83 -18.60 15.13
N LEU A 14 -27.61 -17.56 14.33
CA LEU A 14 -27.11 -17.69 12.97
C LEU A 14 -25.58 -17.68 13.04
N LEU A 15 -24.98 -18.87 13.08
CA LEU A 15 -23.57 -19.03 12.71
C LEU A 15 -23.52 -18.80 11.19
N LEU A 16 -22.98 -17.65 10.75
CA LEU A 16 -22.72 -17.41 9.34
C LEU A 16 -21.44 -18.18 8.95
N LEU A 17 -21.61 -19.41 8.49
CA LEU A 17 -20.58 -20.09 7.68
C LEU A 17 -20.76 -19.61 6.24
N LEU A 18 -19.96 -18.62 5.85
CA LEU A 18 -19.81 -18.23 4.44
C LEU A 18 -19.01 -19.33 3.72
N THR A 19 -19.72 -20.28 3.12
CA THR A 19 -19.17 -21.10 2.04
C THR A 19 -19.20 -20.29 0.74
N VAL A 20 -18.07 -19.72 0.35
CA VAL A 20 -17.89 -19.13 -0.99
C VAL A 20 -17.77 -20.29 -1.98
N THR A 21 -18.76 -20.43 -2.85
CA THR A 21 -18.72 -21.35 -3.99
C THR A 21 -18.30 -20.54 -5.21
N ALA A 22 -17.09 -20.79 -5.71
CA ALA A 22 -16.62 -20.24 -6.98
C ALA A 22 -17.40 -20.88 -8.14
N LEU A 23 -18.14 -20.08 -8.90
CA LEU A 23 -18.67 -20.50 -10.21
C LEU A 23 -17.58 -20.26 -11.27
N ALA A 24 -16.86 -21.33 -11.62
CA ALA A 24 -16.04 -21.37 -12.83
C ALA A 24 -16.93 -21.63 -14.05
N ALA A 25 -16.97 -20.69 -15.00
CA ALA A 25 -17.62 -20.87 -16.28
C ALA A 25 -16.60 -21.42 -17.30
N CYS A 26 -16.64 -22.73 -17.56
CA CYS A 26 -15.88 -23.36 -18.64
C CYS A 26 -16.57 -23.12 -19.99
N GLY A 27 -15.91 -22.42 -20.91
CA GLY A 27 -16.28 -22.33 -22.33
C GLY A 27 -15.19 -22.93 -23.20
N GLY A 28 -15.47 -24.09 -23.79
CA GLY A 28 -14.52 -24.91 -24.54
C GLY A 28 -14.11 -24.37 -25.92
N SER A 29 -12.93 -24.82 -26.32
CA SER A 29 -12.21 -24.58 -27.56
C SER A 29 -12.83 -25.21 -28.80
N SER A 30 -12.53 -24.64 -29.97
CA SER A 30 -12.51 -25.38 -31.23
C SER A 30 -11.41 -24.85 -32.16
N SER A 31 -10.65 -25.79 -32.72
CA SER A 31 -9.56 -25.60 -33.67
C SER A 31 -10.08 -25.54 -35.12
N SER A 32 -9.40 -24.79 -35.99
CA SER A 32 -8.67 -25.35 -37.14
C SER A 32 -8.38 -24.35 -38.27
N SER A 33 -7.21 -24.60 -38.87
CA SER A 33 -6.83 -24.46 -40.28
C SER A 33 -6.07 -23.21 -40.74
N SER A 34 -4.91 -23.55 -41.30
CA SER A 34 -3.89 -22.78 -41.96
C SER A 34 -4.33 -22.23 -43.32
N SER A 35 -3.70 -21.15 -43.76
CA SER A 35 -3.56 -20.79 -45.16
C SER A 35 -2.31 -19.95 -45.35
N SER A 36 -1.35 -20.52 -46.07
CA SER A 36 -0.16 -19.87 -46.62
C SER A 36 -0.55 -18.82 -47.67
N ASN A 37 0.20 -17.72 -47.73
CA ASN A 37 0.32 -16.98 -48.99
C ASN A 37 1.68 -16.28 -49.12
N ASN A 38 2.33 -16.63 -50.23
CA ASN A 38 3.59 -16.10 -50.74
C ASN A 38 3.39 -14.69 -51.31
N GLY A 39 4.35 -13.79 -51.07
CA GLY A 39 4.40 -12.47 -51.68
C GLY A 39 5.81 -11.89 -51.68
N ASN A 40 6.55 -12.16 -52.75
CA ASN A 40 7.93 -11.74 -53.02
C ASN A 40 8.00 -10.28 -53.54
N GLY A 41 9.01 -9.51 -53.10
CA GLY A 41 9.75 -8.60 -53.97
C GLY A 41 10.02 -7.17 -53.46
N GLY A 42 11.30 -6.81 -53.30
CA GLY A 42 11.76 -5.41 -53.46
C GLY A 42 13.05 -5.02 -52.73
N ASN A 43 14.22 -5.40 -53.26
CA ASN A 43 15.55 -4.92 -52.84
C ASN A 43 15.70 -3.39 -52.94
N ASN A 44 16.35 -2.78 -51.94
CA ASN A 44 17.10 -1.53 -52.08
C ASN A 44 18.40 -1.63 -51.25
N ASP A 45 19.50 -1.89 -51.94
CA ASP A 45 20.85 -2.03 -51.39
C ASP A 45 21.44 -0.67 -50.97
N GLY A 46 21.55 -0.43 -49.66
CA GLY A 46 22.63 0.35 -49.03
C GLY A 46 23.71 -0.63 -48.52
N PRO A 47 24.94 -0.18 -48.16
CA PRO A 47 26.02 -1.12 -47.86
C PRO A 47 25.63 -1.98 -46.64
N ALA A 48 25.42 -3.27 -46.89
CA ALA A 48 25.04 -4.25 -45.88
C ALA A 48 26.12 -4.31 -44.79
N VAL A 49 25.68 -4.17 -43.55
CA VAL A 49 26.47 -4.44 -42.35
C VAL A 49 26.66 -5.96 -42.31
N THR A 50 27.76 -6.46 -42.87
CA THR A 50 28.08 -7.91 -42.92
C THR A 50 28.82 -8.38 -41.66
N ARG A 51 28.63 -7.70 -40.53
CA ARG A 51 29.28 -8.06 -39.28
C ARG A 51 28.33 -8.96 -38.50
N ASP A 52 28.84 -10.12 -38.13
CA ASP A 52 28.25 -11.11 -37.24
C ASP A 52 29.28 -11.21 -36.10
N SER A 53 28.93 -10.63 -34.95
CA SER A 53 29.85 -10.37 -33.84
C SER A 53 30.00 -11.55 -32.87
N ASP A 54 28.99 -12.41 -32.74
CA ASP A 54 28.97 -13.60 -31.88
C ASP A 54 29.18 -14.91 -32.66
N GLY A 55 29.07 -14.88 -33.99
CA GLY A 55 29.46 -15.94 -34.91
C GLY A 55 28.42 -17.05 -35.07
N ASP A 56 27.14 -16.72 -34.84
CA ASP A 56 26.00 -17.64 -34.87
C ASP A 56 25.44 -17.85 -36.29
N GLY A 57 25.89 -17.02 -37.25
CA GLY A 57 25.48 -17.07 -38.65
C GLY A 57 24.40 -16.06 -39.04
N ILE A 58 23.94 -15.21 -38.12
CA ILE A 58 23.01 -14.09 -38.34
C ILE A 58 23.79 -12.77 -38.20
N VAL A 59 23.52 -11.79 -39.07
CA VAL A 59 24.26 -10.51 -39.03
C VAL A 59 23.72 -9.59 -37.92
N ASP A 60 24.60 -8.80 -37.29
CA ASP A 60 24.31 -7.88 -36.16
C ASP A 60 23.11 -6.92 -36.41
N GLY A 61 22.67 -6.73 -37.66
CA GLY A 61 21.51 -5.90 -37.99
C GLY A 61 20.16 -6.63 -37.97
N GLU A 62 20.17 -7.96 -38.06
CA GLU A 62 19.01 -8.85 -38.17
C GLU A 62 18.92 -9.84 -37.01
N ASP A 63 20.05 -10.10 -36.36
CA ASP A 63 20.19 -10.90 -35.16
C ASP A 63 19.55 -10.17 -33.96
N ARG A 64 18.59 -10.81 -33.28
CA ARG A 64 17.92 -10.32 -32.07
C ARG A 64 18.65 -10.72 -30.80
N CYS A 65 19.44 -11.79 -30.80
CA CYS A 65 20.15 -12.33 -29.64
C CYS A 65 21.68 -12.21 -29.83
N ALA A 66 22.18 -10.98 -29.88
CA ALA A 66 23.54 -10.62 -30.31
C ALA A 66 24.73 -10.99 -29.40
N ALA A 67 24.53 -11.99 -28.55
CA ALA A 67 25.54 -12.59 -27.70
C ALA A 67 25.27 -14.08 -27.50
N SER A 68 24.74 -14.75 -28.52
CA SER A 68 24.42 -16.17 -28.44
C SER A 68 25.68 -17.01 -28.15
N GLU A 69 25.54 -18.10 -27.39
CA GLU A 69 26.70 -18.92 -27.03
C GLU A 69 27.42 -19.46 -28.28
N PRO A 70 28.77 -19.38 -28.37
CA PRO A 70 29.51 -19.84 -29.54
C PRO A 70 29.22 -21.31 -29.90
N GLY A 71 28.53 -21.52 -31.02
CA GLY A 71 28.13 -22.84 -31.52
C GLY A 71 26.73 -23.31 -31.08
N ALA A 72 25.91 -22.43 -30.48
CA ALA A 72 24.50 -22.67 -30.23
C ALA A 72 23.72 -22.86 -31.55
N GLU A 73 22.66 -23.68 -31.51
CA GLU A 73 21.67 -23.72 -32.59
C GLU A 73 20.71 -22.54 -32.39
N VAL A 74 20.80 -21.55 -33.27
CA VAL A 74 19.96 -20.35 -33.26
C VAL A 74 18.85 -20.43 -34.31
N ASP A 75 17.73 -19.74 -34.08
CA ASP A 75 16.64 -19.61 -35.04
C ASP A 75 16.94 -18.53 -36.11
N GLU A 76 15.95 -18.21 -36.96
CA GLU A 76 16.10 -17.19 -38.01
C GLU A 76 16.33 -15.76 -37.47
N GLN A 77 16.21 -15.58 -36.15
CA GLN A 77 16.39 -14.33 -35.43
C GLN A 77 17.68 -14.32 -34.60
N GLY A 78 18.56 -15.33 -34.74
CA GLY A 78 19.82 -15.41 -33.98
C GLY A 78 19.64 -15.91 -32.54
N CYS A 79 18.45 -16.38 -32.20
CA CYS A 79 18.08 -16.71 -30.84
C CYS A 79 18.11 -18.23 -30.61
N GLY A 80 18.89 -18.68 -29.63
CA GLY A 80 18.88 -20.07 -29.17
C GLY A 80 17.53 -20.45 -28.52
N PRO A 81 17.24 -21.75 -28.33
CA PRO A 81 15.97 -22.21 -27.75
C PRO A 81 15.66 -21.71 -26.33
N ASN A 82 16.63 -21.09 -25.64
CA ASN A 82 16.50 -20.46 -24.33
C ASN A 82 16.83 -18.95 -24.33
N GLU A 83 17.23 -18.37 -25.46
CA GLU A 83 17.55 -16.95 -25.61
C GLU A 83 16.38 -16.32 -26.35
N LEU A 84 15.44 -15.67 -25.67
CA LEU A 84 14.16 -15.29 -26.30
C LEU A 84 14.06 -13.80 -26.70
N ASN A 85 15.11 -13.00 -26.48
CA ASN A 85 14.90 -11.57 -26.21
C ASN A 85 15.81 -10.66 -27.02
N ALA A 86 15.34 -9.43 -27.24
CA ALA A 86 16.09 -8.44 -28.00
C ALA A 86 17.28 -7.91 -27.18
N ALA A 87 18.49 -8.27 -27.60
CA ALA A 87 19.75 -7.76 -27.07
C ALA A 87 20.32 -6.67 -28.00
N CYS A 88 21.25 -5.86 -27.50
CA CYS A 88 22.02 -4.93 -28.31
C CYS A 88 23.38 -5.51 -28.73
N GLY A 89 23.97 -6.39 -27.92
CA GLY A 89 25.33 -6.87 -28.08
C GLY A 89 26.32 -5.71 -28.28
N ALA A 90 27.17 -5.88 -29.29
CA ALA A 90 28.12 -4.85 -29.72
C ALA A 90 27.51 -3.81 -30.69
N SER A 91 26.25 -3.96 -31.08
CA SER A 91 25.59 -3.09 -32.05
C SER A 91 25.16 -1.76 -31.42
N SER A 92 25.15 -0.71 -32.24
CA SER A 92 24.57 0.60 -31.90
C SER A 92 23.31 0.91 -32.71
N ALA A 93 22.90 0.00 -33.60
CA ALA A 93 21.70 0.16 -34.40
C ALA A 93 20.46 -0.04 -33.53
N SER A 94 19.44 0.79 -33.74
CA SER A 94 18.14 0.55 -33.12
C SER A 94 17.52 -0.74 -33.67
N ARG A 95 16.84 -1.48 -32.80
CA ARG A 95 16.19 -2.76 -33.11
C ARG A 95 14.71 -2.68 -32.83
N VAL A 96 13.91 -3.27 -33.71
CA VAL A 96 12.47 -3.45 -33.45
C VAL A 96 12.32 -4.49 -32.35
N ALA A 97 11.52 -4.16 -31.34
CA ALA A 97 11.27 -4.97 -30.16
C ALA A 97 9.77 -4.85 -29.82
N GLY A 98 9.42 -4.86 -28.54
CA GLY A 98 8.03 -4.72 -28.09
C GLY A 98 7.32 -6.04 -27.86
N GLU A 99 8.10 -7.12 -27.71
CA GLU A 99 7.58 -8.37 -27.20
C GLU A 99 7.35 -8.25 -25.69
N HIS A 100 6.52 -9.15 -25.17
CA HIS A 100 6.49 -9.45 -23.75
C HIS A 100 6.59 -10.96 -23.57
N TYR A 101 7.28 -11.38 -22.52
CA TYR A 101 7.52 -12.79 -22.25
C TYR A 101 7.70 -13.06 -20.77
N GLN A 102 7.26 -14.26 -20.37
CA GLN A 102 7.45 -14.79 -19.02
C GLN A 102 8.88 -15.30 -18.84
N VAL A 103 9.43 -15.05 -17.66
CA VAL A 103 10.67 -15.63 -17.16
C VAL A 103 10.38 -16.36 -15.85
N GLU A 104 10.96 -17.54 -15.71
CA GLU A 104 10.93 -18.31 -14.46
C GLU A 104 12.35 -18.54 -13.94
N LEU A 105 12.56 -18.23 -12.67
CA LEU A 105 13.80 -18.46 -11.95
C LEU A 105 13.57 -19.41 -10.78
N GLN A 106 14.60 -20.15 -10.39
CA GLN A 106 14.59 -20.87 -9.13
C GLN A 106 15.20 -19.99 -8.03
N SER A 107 14.42 -19.69 -7.00
CA SER A 107 14.86 -18.88 -5.86
C SER A 107 15.90 -19.57 -5.02
N ALA A 108 16.60 -18.80 -4.19
CA ALA A 108 17.51 -19.30 -3.16
C ALA A 108 16.88 -20.34 -2.22
N SER A 109 15.57 -20.28 -2.00
CA SER A 109 14.84 -21.28 -1.20
C SER A 109 14.36 -22.50 -2.00
N GLY A 110 14.63 -22.54 -3.30
CA GLY A 110 14.23 -23.61 -4.22
C GLY A 110 12.82 -23.47 -4.82
N GLU A 111 12.13 -22.37 -4.55
CA GLU A 111 10.81 -22.07 -5.11
C GLU A 111 10.94 -21.50 -6.52
N ARG A 112 9.92 -21.71 -7.36
CA ARG A 112 9.84 -21.10 -8.69
C ARG A 112 9.33 -19.66 -8.54
N ILE A 113 10.00 -18.70 -9.15
CA ILE A 113 9.61 -17.29 -9.17
C ILE A 113 9.41 -16.86 -10.61
N SER A 114 8.24 -16.33 -10.91
CA SER A 114 7.78 -15.93 -12.23
C SER A 114 7.64 -14.41 -12.34
N PHE A 115 7.98 -13.87 -13.50
CA PHE A 115 7.72 -12.48 -13.85
C PHE A 115 7.59 -12.32 -15.36
N GLU A 116 6.99 -11.22 -15.79
CA GLU A 116 6.81 -10.86 -17.20
C GLU A 116 7.72 -9.67 -17.53
N VAL A 117 8.47 -9.76 -18.62
CA VAL A 117 9.24 -8.63 -19.15
C VAL A 117 8.43 -8.00 -20.28
N PHE A 118 8.27 -6.68 -20.26
CA PHE A 118 7.73 -5.89 -21.37
C PHE A 118 8.84 -5.05 -21.99
N GLU A 119 9.18 -5.35 -23.23
CA GLU A 119 10.17 -4.59 -23.99
C GLU A 119 9.57 -3.27 -24.50
N PRO A 120 10.38 -2.20 -24.63
CA PRO A 120 9.99 -1.03 -25.41
C PRO A 120 9.81 -1.43 -26.88
N ALA A 121 8.90 -0.76 -27.61
CA ALA A 121 8.63 -1.07 -29.02
C ALA A 121 9.89 -0.98 -29.93
N VAL A 122 10.84 -0.12 -29.56
CA VAL A 122 12.14 -0.01 -30.23
C VAL A 122 13.22 0.12 -29.18
N ILE A 123 14.21 -0.79 -29.26
CA ILE A 123 15.42 -0.69 -28.45
C ILE A 123 16.43 0.18 -29.20
N GLN A 124 16.90 1.24 -28.54
CA GLN A 124 17.80 2.24 -29.07
C GLN A 124 19.23 1.97 -28.59
N CYS A 125 19.87 0.94 -29.15
CA CYS A 125 21.18 0.47 -28.70
C CYS A 125 22.26 1.55 -28.64
N GLY A 126 22.29 2.48 -29.61
CA GLY A 126 23.22 3.61 -29.60
C GLY A 126 22.92 4.72 -28.58
N GLN A 127 21.80 4.63 -27.86
CA GLN A 127 21.33 5.61 -26.87
C GLN A 127 21.25 5.01 -25.45
N ARG A 128 21.67 3.75 -25.24
CA ARG A 128 21.65 3.13 -23.90
C ARG A 128 22.47 3.90 -22.86
N GLU A 129 23.60 4.47 -23.30
CA GLU A 129 24.48 5.33 -22.48
C GLU A 129 23.92 6.76 -22.28
N GLN A 130 22.72 7.04 -22.81
CA GLN A 130 22.01 8.32 -22.68
C GLN A 130 20.66 8.14 -21.96
N GLY A 131 20.47 7.05 -21.22
CA GLY A 131 19.27 6.84 -20.41
C GLY A 131 18.05 6.35 -21.19
N ALA A 132 18.22 5.76 -22.37
CA ALA A 132 17.08 5.41 -23.25
C ALA A 132 16.08 4.43 -22.61
N HIS A 133 16.57 3.40 -21.92
CA HIS A 133 15.75 2.30 -21.41
C HIS A 133 16.01 2.02 -19.93
N PRO A 134 15.54 2.88 -19.01
CA PRO A 134 15.53 2.53 -17.59
C PRO A 134 14.57 1.37 -17.35
N LEU A 135 14.85 0.57 -16.33
CA LEU A 135 13.99 -0.52 -15.88
C LEU A 135 12.97 0.02 -14.88
N VAL A 136 11.70 -0.38 -14.98
CA VAL A 136 10.71 -0.19 -13.92
C VAL A 136 10.17 -1.54 -13.48
N LEU A 137 10.28 -1.85 -12.19
CA LEU A 137 9.61 -3.01 -11.60
C LEU A 137 8.16 -2.64 -11.28
N GLN A 138 7.23 -3.58 -11.49
CA GLN A 138 5.83 -3.45 -11.10
C GLN A 138 5.40 -4.63 -10.24
N GLY A 139 4.90 -4.33 -9.04
CA GLY A 139 4.32 -5.30 -8.11
C GLY A 139 2.80 -5.19 -8.02
N HIS A 140 2.12 -6.34 -7.88
CA HIS A 140 0.66 -6.41 -7.74
C HIS A 140 0.21 -6.25 -6.28
N GLY A 141 -1.07 -5.86 -6.08
CA GLY A 141 -1.72 -5.86 -4.76
C GLY A 141 -1.89 -7.28 -4.19
N PHE A 142 -2.19 -7.39 -2.89
CA PHE A 142 -2.27 -8.69 -2.21
C PHE A 142 -3.34 -9.60 -2.83
N GLY A 143 -2.99 -10.84 -3.20
CA GLY A 143 -3.91 -11.74 -3.90
C GLY A 143 -3.97 -11.57 -5.42
N GLY A 144 -3.26 -10.60 -5.98
CA GLY A 144 -3.13 -10.39 -7.43
C GLY A 144 -2.11 -11.32 -8.09
N ALA A 145 -1.76 -11.01 -9.33
CA ALA A 145 -0.73 -11.67 -10.12
C ALA A 145 -0.02 -10.64 -11.02
N ARG A 146 1.05 -11.04 -11.69
CA ARG A 146 1.72 -10.26 -12.72
C ARG A 146 0.75 -9.94 -13.86
N VAL A 147 0.98 -8.79 -14.48
CA VAL A 147 0.40 -8.49 -15.78
C VAL A 147 1.15 -9.34 -16.81
N SER A 148 0.43 -10.22 -17.51
CA SER A 148 0.99 -11.19 -18.46
C SER A 148 0.52 -10.96 -19.91
N ASP A 149 -0.32 -9.97 -20.14
CA ASP A 149 -0.77 -9.58 -21.47
C ASP A 149 -0.87 -8.04 -21.62
N THR A 150 -1.23 -7.58 -22.81
CA THR A 150 -1.41 -6.15 -23.13
C THR A 150 -2.88 -5.70 -23.04
N GLY A 151 -3.70 -6.43 -22.31
CA GLY A 151 -5.13 -6.18 -22.06
C GLY A 151 -5.39 -5.20 -20.90
N GLY A 152 -6.57 -5.29 -20.28
CA GLY A 152 -7.09 -4.26 -19.36
C GLY A 152 -6.13 -3.87 -18.22
N GLU A 153 -5.47 -4.85 -17.59
CA GLU A 153 -4.57 -4.62 -16.46
C GLU A 153 -3.28 -3.90 -16.87
N TYR A 154 -2.79 -4.13 -18.08
CA TYR A 154 -1.64 -3.42 -18.67
C TYR A 154 -1.87 -1.92 -18.79
N GLN A 155 -3.11 -1.50 -19.07
CA GLN A 155 -3.46 -0.08 -19.05
C GLN A 155 -3.70 0.43 -17.62
N SER A 156 -4.42 -0.30 -16.78
CA SER A 156 -4.80 0.20 -15.45
C SER A 156 -3.62 0.35 -14.47
N THR A 157 -2.56 -0.44 -14.65
CA THR A 157 -1.33 -0.40 -13.83
C THR A 157 -0.32 0.66 -14.28
N GLY A 158 -0.55 1.32 -15.43
CA GLY A 158 0.38 2.31 -15.99
C GLY A 158 1.56 1.71 -16.77
N ILE A 159 1.64 0.38 -16.91
CA ILE A 159 2.69 -0.29 -17.71
C ILE A 159 2.64 0.18 -19.17
N ALA A 160 1.43 0.33 -19.73
CA ALA A 160 1.25 0.84 -21.09
C ALA A 160 1.94 2.18 -21.34
N ASP A 161 1.79 3.13 -20.41
CA ASP A 161 2.36 4.48 -20.55
C ASP A 161 3.88 4.47 -20.39
N LEU A 162 4.42 3.61 -19.52
CA LEU A 162 5.85 3.40 -19.33
C LEU A 162 6.50 2.79 -20.58
N VAL A 163 5.94 1.70 -21.11
CA VAL A 163 6.45 1.02 -22.30
C VAL A 163 6.35 1.94 -23.53
N ALA A 164 5.22 2.66 -23.69
CA ALA A 164 5.06 3.67 -24.75
C ALA A 164 6.09 4.82 -24.62
N SER A 165 6.57 5.07 -23.41
CA SER A 165 7.61 6.03 -23.12
C SER A 165 9.02 5.44 -23.22
N ASN A 166 9.21 4.22 -23.75
CA ASN A 166 10.49 3.50 -23.89
C ASN A 166 11.14 3.00 -22.58
N TYR A 167 10.38 2.87 -21.49
CA TYR A 167 10.85 2.10 -20.34
C TYR A 167 10.74 0.60 -20.63
N THR A 168 11.64 -0.17 -20.04
CA THR A 168 11.43 -1.61 -19.87
C THR A 168 10.67 -1.83 -18.59
N VAL A 169 9.67 -2.71 -18.58
CA VAL A 169 8.91 -3.01 -17.37
C VAL A 169 9.02 -4.48 -17.03
N ILE A 170 9.25 -4.81 -15.76
CA ILE A 170 9.12 -6.18 -15.25
C ILE A 170 7.93 -6.24 -14.30
N SER A 171 6.91 -7.02 -14.64
CA SER A 171 5.74 -7.29 -13.78
C SER A 171 5.94 -8.60 -13.02
N ILE A 172 5.87 -8.57 -11.69
CA ILE A 172 6.35 -9.66 -10.83
C ILE A 172 5.18 -10.45 -10.25
N ASP A 173 5.20 -11.79 -10.38
CA ASP A 173 4.40 -12.64 -9.47
C ASP A 173 5.16 -12.74 -8.15
N GLN A 174 4.65 -12.05 -7.13
CA GLN A 174 5.26 -12.16 -5.80
C GLN A 174 5.06 -13.60 -5.28
N ARG A 175 5.98 -14.08 -4.42
CA ARG A 175 6.00 -15.45 -3.92
C ARG A 175 4.61 -15.93 -3.47
N GLY A 176 4.26 -17.14 -3.87
CA GLY A 176 2.98 -17.74 -3.53
C GLY A 176 1.77 -17.21 -4.29
N PHE A 177 1.94 -16.24 -5.21
CA PHE A 177 0.90 -15.76 -6.12
C PHE A 177 1.24 -16.08 -7.57
N GLY A 178 0.21 -16.04 -8.43
CA GLY A 178 0.33 -16.37 -9.85
C GLY A 178 1.12 -17.66 -10.08
N ASP A 179 2.12 -17.60 -10.96
CA ASP A 179 2.96 -18.75 -11.31
C ASP A 179 4.16 -18.97 -10.37
N SER A 180 4.45 -18.00 -9.48
CA SER A 180 5.49 -18.11 -8.45
C SER A 180 5.07 -19.03 -7.32
N SER A 181 5.76 -20.14 -7.08
CA SER A 181 5.44 -21.11 -6.02
C SER A 181 5.80 -20.61 -4.60
N GLY A 182 5.62 -21.45 -3.59
CA GLY A 182 5.87 -21.14 -2.18
C GLY A 182 4.64 -20.62 -1.43
N THR A 183 4.78 -20.45 -0.11
CA THR A 183 3.76 -19.81 0.73
C THR A 183 3.93 -18.30 0.73
N VAL A 184 2.81 -17.58 0.88
CA VAL A 184 2.79 -16.12 1.00
C VAL A 184 3.19 -15.73 2.42
N ARG A 185 4.28 -14.98 2.56
CA ARG A 185 4.90 -14.66 3.86
C ARG A 185 4.84 -13.17 4.22
N VAL A 186 4.15 -12.37 3.42
CA VAL A 186 3.83 -10.95 3.69
C VAL A 186 5.08 -10.08 3.77
N MET A 187 5.79 -9.95 2.66
CA MET A 187 7.05 -9.19 2.52
C MET A 187 8.17 -9.64 3.48
N ASP A 188 8.40 -10.95 3.51
CA ASP A 188 9.49 -11.56 4.28
C ASP A 188 10.88 -11.17 3.71
N PRO A 189 11.74 -10.48 4.48
CA PRO A 189 13.06 -10.07 4.02
C PRO A 189 14.02 -11.21 3.65
N ASP A 190 13.88 -12.37 4.29
CA ASP A 190 14.80 -13.50 4.13
C ASP A 190 14.39 -14.43 2.97
N PHE A 191 13.18 -14.24 2.43
CA PHE A 191 12.64 -15.06 1.35
C PHE A 191 12.17 -14.22 0.17
N GLU A 192 11.11 -13.42 0.37
CA GLU A 192 10.54 -12.58 -0.69
C GLU A 192 11.50 -11.45 -1.06
N GLY A 193 12.25 -10.91 -0.08
CA GLY A 193 13.34 -9.96 -0.34
C GLY A 193 14.40 -10.54 -1.29
N LEU A 194 14.86 -11.77 -1.02
CA LEU A 194 15.86 -12.43 -1.88
C LEU A 194 15.32 -12.78 -3.27
N ASP A 195 14.03 -13.07 -3.40
CA ASP A 195 13.40 -13.29 -4.71
C ASP A 195 13.48 -12.02 -5.57
N LEU A 196 13.17 -10.86 -4.98
CA LEU A 196 13.26 -9.56 -5.67
C LEU A 196 14.69 -9.23 -6.11
N LEU A 197 15.69 -9.52 -5.25
CA LEU A 197 17.10 -9.33 -5.60
C LEU A 197 17.54 -10.20 -6.79
N GLN A 198 17.06 -11.46 -6.85
CA GLN A 198 17.36 -12.37 -7.96
C GLN A 198 16.72 -11.94 -9.28
N ILE A 199 15.55 -11.31 -9.25
CA ILE A 199 14.91 -10.73 -10.44
C ILE A 199 15.77 -9.58 -11.00
N LEU A 200 16.28 -8.70 -10.14
CA LEU A 200 17.19 -7.64 -10.56
C LEU A 200 18.53 -8.19 -11.05
N ASP A 201 19.10 -9.18 -10.37
CA ASP A 201 20.32 -9.86 -10.81
C ASP A 201 20.11 -10.49 -12.20
N TRP A 202 18.95 -11.08 -12.45
CA TRP A 202 18.60 -11.59 -13.77
C TRP A 202 18.52 -10.47 -14.81
N ALA A 203 17.83 -9.36 -14.50
CA ALA A 203 17.69 -8.24 -15.43
C ALA A 203 19.06 -7.65 -15.82
N GLU A 204 19.94 -7.45 -14.84
CA GLU A 204 21.33 -7.00 -15.02
C GLU A 204 22.10 -7.87 -16.03
N GLN A 205 21.91 -9.18 -15.95
CA GLN A 205 22.64 -10.15 -16.77
C GLN A 205 22.02 -10.41 -18.15
N ASN A 206 20.71 -10.25 -18.30
CA ASN A 206 19.98 -10.70 -19.50
C ASN A 206 19.46 -9.54 -20.37
N LEU A 207 19.39 -8.31 -19.84
CA LEU A 207 18.87 -7.15 -20.56
C LEU A 207 19.97 -6.12 -20.79
N ASP A 208 20.85 -6.40 -21.74
CA ASP A 208 22.07 -5.62 -22.02
C ASP A 208 21.84 -4.21 -22.60
N TYR A 209 20.59 -3.90 -22.93
CA TYR A 209 20.13 -2.63 -23.48
C TYR A 209 19.62 -1.66 -22.41
N LEU A 210 19.53 -2.09 -21.15
CA LEU A 210 19.11 -1.24 -20.04
C LEU A 210 20.10 -0.09 -19.80
N ALA A 211 19.56 1.01 -19.30
CA ALA A 211 20.32 2.21 -18.98
C ALA A 211 21.04 2.11 -17.64
N TRP A 212 22.16 2.82 -17.51
CA TRP A 212 23.01 2.86 -16.31
C TRP A 212 23.40 4.29 -15.97
N ARG A 213 23.66 4.56 -14.69
CA ARG A 213 24.09 5.86 -14.17
C ARG A 213 25.28 5.66 -13.22
N ASP A 214 26.22 6.60 -13.23
CA ASP A 214 27.27 6.67 -12.22
C ASP A 214 26.79 7.56 -11.07
N GLU A 215 26.37 6.94 -9.97
CA GLU A 215 25.79 7.60 -8.80
C GLU A 215 26.74 8.60 -8.13
N SER A 216 28.06 8.49 -8.36
CA SER A 216 29.03 9.44 -7.83
C SER A 216 29.04 10.78 -8.58
N SER A 217 28.59 10.77 -9.84
CA SER A 217 28.57 11.94 -10.73
C SER A 217 27.15 12.42 -11.07
N GLY A 218 26.17 11.52 -11.01
CA GLY A 218 24.81 11.74 -11.52
C GLY A 218 24.69 11.61 -13.04
N ASP A 219 25.80 11.37 -13.76
CA ASP A 219 25.80 11.25 -15.22
C ASP A 219 25.45 9.83 -15.68
N PHE A 220 24.79 9.72 -16.83
CA PHE A 220 24.59 8.41 -17.48
C PHE A 220 25.93 7.75 -17.81
N ALA A 221 25.98 6.44 -17.66
CA ALA A 221 27.19 5.64 -17.80
C ALA A 221 26.97 4.45 -18.74
N PRO A 222 28.05 3.90 -19.34
CA PRO A 222 27.97 2.61 -20.01
C PRO A 222 27.73 1.48 -19.00
N ARG A 223 27.04 0.42 -19.46
CA ARG A 223 26.92 -0.83 -18.69
C ARG A 223 28.31 -1.31 -18.25
N PRO A 224 28.52 -1.62 -16.96
CA PRO A 224 29.81 -2.10 -16.48
C PRO A 224 30.15 -3.44 -17.13
N ALA A 225 31.45 -3.73 -17.27
CA ALA A 225 31.90 -4.98 -17.90
C ALA A 225 31.47 -6.24 -17.13
N SER A 226 31.26 -6.14 -15.81
CA SER A 226 30.67 -7.20 -14.98
C SER A 226 29.19 -7.42 -15.27
N GLY A 227 28.51 -6.41 -15.82
CA GLY A 227 27.06 -6.39 -15.94
C GLY A 227 26.32 -6.17 -14.61
N GLU A 228 27.01 -5.82 -13.54
CA GLU A 228 26.46 -5.75 -12.19
C GLU A 228 26.55 -4.33 -11.61
N SER A 229 25.51 -3.93 -10.88
CA SER A 229 25.51 -2.68 -10.11
C SER A 229 26.48 -2.71 -8.95
N SER A 230 26.94 -1.52 -8.59
CA SER A 230 27.87 -1.28 -7.48
C SER A 230 27.34 -0.14 -6.61
N PRO A 231 27.26 -0.31 -5.27
CA PRO A 231 26.80 0.73 -4.37
C PRO A 231 27.61 2.02 -4.51
N GLY A 232 26.93 3.15 -4.75
CA GLY A 232 27.54 4.47 -4.96
C GLY A 232 28.47 4.56 -6.19
N GLY A 233 28.44 3.56 -7.08
CA GLY A 233 29.21 3.50 -8.31
C GLY A 233 28.30 3.52 -9.53
N VAL A 234 28.67 2.73 -10.55
CA VAL A 234 27.80 2.53 -11.71
C VAL A 234 26.66 1.59 -11.30
N ASN A 235 25.42 2.07 -11.42
CA ASN A 235 24.20 1.42 -11.00
C ASN A 235 23.23 1.25 -12.19
N LEU A 236 22.48 0.15 -12.19
CA LEU A 236 21.39 -0.08 -13.11
C LEU A 236 20.28 0.95 -12.82
N LEU A 237 19.88 1.71 -13.83
CA LEU A 237 18.91 2.76 -13.66
C LEU A 237 17.50 2.19 -13.48
N THR A 238 17.02 2.15 -12.23
CA THR A 238 15.87 1.33 -11.83
C THR A 238 14.81 2.14 -11.08
N GLY A 239 13.58 2.07 -11.57
CA GLY A 239 12.37 2.54 -10.90
C GLY A 239 11.51 1.40 -10.35
N SER A 240 10.55 1.72 -9.49
CA SER A 240 9.54 0.75 -9.03
C SER A 240 8.16 1.36 -8.79
N ILE A 241 7.11 0.59 -9.05
CA ILE A 241 5.71 0.99 -8.90
C ILE A 241 4.85 -0.15 -8.34
N GLY A 242 3.72 0.23 -7.75
CA GLY A 242 2.73 -0.72 -7.27
C GLY A 242 1.95 -0.17 -6.09
N SER A 243 0.76 -0.76 -5.90
CA SER A 243 -0.22 -0.34 -4.91
C SER A 243 -0.42 -1.42 -3.86
N SER A 244 -0.70 -1.04 -2.62
CA SER A 244 -0.94 -1.98 -1.51
C SER A 244 0.29 -2.87 -1.27
N TYR A 245 0.16 -4.20 -1.42
CA TYR A 245 1.29 -5.13 -1.42
C TYR A 245 2.36 -4.78 -2.46
N GLY A 246 1.95 -4.23 -3.61
CA GLY A 246 2.84 -3.67 -4.63
C GLY A 246 3.53 -2.38 -4.22
N GLY A 247 3.07 -1.67 -3.19
CA GLY A 247 3.84 -0.61 -2.55
C GLY A 247 4.85 -1.18 -1.55
N GLY A 248 4.44 -2.21 -0.81
CA GLY A 248 5.25 -2.90 0.19
C GLY A 248 6.53 -3.52 -0.37
N TYR A 249 6.49 -4.18 -1.54
CA TYR A 249 7.70 -4.78 -2.11
C TYR A 249 8.77 -3.73 -2.45
N GLN A 250 8.38 -2.51 -2.81
CA GLN A 250 9.31 -1.44 -3.15
C GLN A 250 10.12 -1.05 -1.92
N LEU A 251 9.42 -0.86 -0.79
CA LEU A 251 10.03 -0.52 0.50
C LEU A 251 10.86 -1.70 1.04
N LEU A 252 10.41 -2.94 0.85
CA LEU A 252 11.18 -4.12 1.20
C LEU A 252 12.47 -4.19 0.38
N LEU A 253 12.38 -4.09 -0.95
CA LEU A 253 13.51 -4.16 -1.86
C LEU A 253 14.56 -3.09 -1.52
N HIS A 254 14.11 -1.85 -1.28
CA HIS A 254 15.00 -0.78 -0.82
C HIS A 254 15.63 -1.11 0.55
N GLY A 255 14.89 -1.77 1.45
CA GLY A 255 15.37 -2.20 2.76
C GLY A 255 16.45 -3.28 2.70
N VAL A 256 16.40 -4.23 1.74
CA VAL A 256 17.28 -5.40 1.72
C VAL A 256 18.39 -5.36 0.65
N ASP A 257 18.30 -4.49 -0.36
CA ASP A 257 19.24 -4.48 -1.48
C ASP A 257 20.57 -3.81 -1.14
N GLU A 258 21.56 -4.61 -0.76
CA GLU A 258 22.92 -4.14 -0.51
C GLU A 258 23.61 -3.55 -1.76
N LYS A 259 23.13 -3.85 -2.98
CA LYS A 259 23.61 -3.22 -4.23
C LYS A 259 23.05 -1.81 -4.43
N GLN A 260 22.02 -1.42 -3.67
CA GLN A 260 21.37 -0.10 -3.71
C GLN A 260 20.81 0.27 -5.10
N ARG A 261 20.10 -0.68 -5.76
CA ARG A 261 19.74 -0.52 -7.18
C ARG A 261 18.56 0.40 -7.47
N LEU A 262 17.67 0.63 -6.51
CA LEU A 262 16.50 1.48 -6.73
C LEU A 262 16.87 2.96 -6.71
N ASP A 263 16.59 3.65 -7.81
CA ASP A 263 16.85 5.09 -7.99
C ASP A 263 15.57 5.93 -7.81
N ALA A 264 14.41 5.37 -8.15
CA ALA A 264 13.13 6.05 -7.97
C ALA A 264 11.99 5.09 -7.59
N MET A 265 11.10 5.47 -6.68
CA MET A 265 9.96 4.65 -6.24
C MET A 265 8.65 5.43 -6.28
N VAL A 266 7.55 4.73 -6.57
CA VAL A 266 6.19 5.26 -6.45
C VAL A 266 5.31 4.27 -5.68
N PRO A 267 5.47 4.19 -4.34
CA PRO A 267 4.61 3.35 -3.50
C PRO A 267 3.24 3.99 -3.31
N ASP A 268 2.19 3.23 -3.60
CA ASP A 268 0.80 3.65 -3.46
C ASP A 268 0.08 2.88 -2.35
N ILE A 269 -0.65 3.59 -1.47
CA ILE A 269 -1.52 3.05 -0.41
C ILE A 269 -0.93 1.84 0.34
N THR A 270 0.31 1.95 0.80
CA THR A 270 1.03 0.85 1.47
C THR A 270 1.27 1.16 2.95
N TRP A 271 1.47 0.11 3.74
CA TRP A 271 1.73 0.22 5.17
C TRP A 271 3.10 0.84 5.46
N HIS A 272 3.21 1.42 6.65
CA HIS A 272 4.47 1.69 7.34
C HIS A 272 4.70 0.65 8.44
N HIS A 273 3.64 0.22 9.15
CA HIS A 273 3.71 -0.72 10.27
C HIS A 273 2.51 -1.66 10.30
N LEU A 274 2.70 -2.92 9.92
CA LEU A 274 1.62 -3.93 9.85
C LEU A 274 0.85 -4.13 11.17
N PRO A 275 1.49 -4.14 12.36
CA PRO A 275 0.77 -4.15 13.63
C PRO A 275 -0.23 -2.99 13.76
N TYR A 276 0.15 -1.78 13.37
CA TYR A 276 -0.77 -0.64 13.33
C TYR A 276 -1.89 -0.86 12.30
N SER A 277 -1.56 -1.25 11.06
CA SER A 277 -2.56 -1.35 9.99
C SER A 277 -3.60 -2.46 10.26
N LEU A 278 -3.19 -3.59 10.84
CA LEU A 278 -4.05 -4.77 11.07
C LEU A 278 -4.63 -4.82 12.50
N ASN A 279 -3.99 -4.20 13.47
CA ASN A 279 -4.35 -4.26 14.90
C ASN A 279 -4.17 -2.89 15.60
N PRO A 280 -4.71 -1.80 15.04
CA PRO A 280 -4.54 -0.46 15.61
C PRO A 280 -5.06 -0.42 17.03
N GLY A 281 -4.37 0.28 17.94
CA GLY A 281 -4.78 0.40 19.35
C GLY A 281 -4.96 -0.95 20.06
N ASP A 282 -4.23 -1.99 19.62
CA ASP A 282 -4.39 -3.37 20.06
C ASP A 282 -5.79 -3.95 19.81
N VAL A 283 -6.48 -3.52 18.75
CA VAL A 283 -7.79 -4.01 18.31
C VAL A 283 -7.71 -4.47 16.86
N ILE A 284 -7.93 -5.76 16.63
CA ILE A 284 -7.83 -6.35 15.29
C ILE A 284 -8.89 -5.78 14.33
N LYS A 285 -8.49 -5.28 13.16
CA LYS A 285 -9.40 -4.91 12.05
C LYS A 285 -9.96 -6.18 11.40
N ALA A 286 -10.82 -6.89 12.12
CA ALA A 286 -11.26 -8.24 11.78
C ALA A 286 -11.89 -8.35 10.39
N THR A 287 -12.63 -7.33 9.93
CA THR A 287 -13.22 -7.35 8.58
C THR A 287 -12.12 -7.37 7.52
N TRP A 288 -11.13 -6.48 7.62
CA TRP A 288 -9.98 -6.48 6.72
C TRP A 288 -9.16 -7.77 6.81
N VAL A 289 -8.89 -8.27 8.01
CA VAL A 289 -8.15 -9.52 8.22
C VAL A 289 -8.85 -10.70 7.54
N LEU A 290 -10.18 -10.81 7.65
CA LEU A 290 -10.95 -11.85 6.98
C LEU A 290 -10.87 -11.72 5.44
N LEU A 291 -10.96 -10.50 4.92
CA LEU A 291 -10.88 -10.23 3.49
C LEU A 291 -9.50 -10.51 2.92
N LEU A 292 -8.44 -10.07 3.59
CA LEU A 292 -7.06 -10.38 3.22
C LEU A 292 -6.80 -11.88 3.27
N THR A 293 -7.33 -12.58 4.27
CA THR A 293 -7.22 -14.05 4.34
C THR A 293 -7.88 -14.71 3.13
N ALA A 294 -9.12 -14.30 2.80
CA ALA A 294 -9.84 -14.84 1.66
C ALA A 294 -9.16 -14.50 0.32
N GLY A 295 -8.73 -13.26 0.14
CA GLY A 295 -8.04 -12.77 -1.06
C GLY A 295 -6.70 -13.44 -1.27
N GLY A 296 -5.87 -13.54 -0.23
CA GLY A 296 -4.57 -14.21 -0.30
C GLY A 296 -4.69 -15.70 -0.62
N GLN A 297 -5.61 -16.41 0.02
CA GLN A 297 -5.84 -17.83 -0.29
C GLN A 297 -6.43 -18.00 -1.71
N GLY A 298 -7.32 -17.11 -2.13
CA GLY A 298 -7.94 -17.10 -3.45
C GLY A 298 -6.99 -16.75 -4.58
N GLY A 299 -6.01 -15.88 -4.36
CA GLY A 299 -4.95 -15.57 -5.33
C GLY A 299 -3.84 -16.62 -5.37
N SER A 300 -3.66 -17.38 -4.28
CA SER A 300 -2.58 -18.36 -4.19
C SER A 300 -2.99 -19.76 -4.67
N TYR A 301 -4.07 -20.34 -4.14
CA TYR A 301 -4.38 -21.74 -4.41
C TYR A 301 -4.77 -22.06 -5.86
N PRO A 302 -5.68 -21.32 -6.52
CA PRO A 302 -6.13 -21.67 -7.86
C PRO A 302 -4.99 -21.72 -8.90
N PRO A 303 -4.13 -20.68 -9.03
CA PRO A 303 -2.99 -20.76 -9.95
C PRO A 303 -2.01 -21.87 -9.57
N GLY A 304 -1.80 -22.12 -8.27
CA GLY A 304 -0.93 -23.21 -7.81
C GLY A 304 -1.44 -24.59 -8.24
N PHE A 305 -2.75 -24.81 -8.22
CA PHE A 305 -3.33 -26.07 -8.72
C PHE A 305 -3.23 -26.19 -10.24
N GLU A 306 -3.35 -25.09 -10.98
CA GLU A 306 -3.14 -25.06 -12.43
C GLU A 306 -1.70 -25.42 -12.78
N ASN A 307 -0.74 -24.97 -11.96
CA ASN A 307 0.68 -25.28 -12.07
C ASN A 307 1.10 -26.62 -11.45
N ALA A 308 0.13 -27.40 -10.94
CA ALA A 308 0.36 -28.68 -10.27
C ALA A 308 1.31 -28.61 -9.05
N ASP A 309 1.38 -27.45 -8.39
CA ASP A 309 2.11 -27.26 -7.15
C ASP A 309 1.43 -28.03 -6.00
N SER A 310 2.21 -28.37 -4.97
CA SER A 310 1.65 -29.01 -3.77
C SER A 310 0.73 -28.04 -3.03
N PRO A 311 -0.46 -28.47 -2.58
CA PRO A 311 -1.31 -27.65 -1.71
C PRO A 311 -0.64 -27.26 -0.38
N LEU A 312 0.42 -27.97 0.01
CA LEU A 312 1.21 -27.66 1.21
C LEU A 312 2.30 -26.60 0.97
N SER A 313 2.60 -26.29 -0.30
CA SER A 313 3.57 -25.26 -0.72
C SER A 313 2.87 -24.07 -1.38
N ARG A 314 1.59 -23.87 -1.06
CA ARG A 314 0.74 -22.77 -1.54
C ARG A 314 -0.16 -22.29 -0.41
N GLY A 315 -0.74 -21.13 -0.62
CA GLY A 315 -1.57 -20.44 0.37
C GLY A 315 -0.74 -19.52 1.27
N LEU A 316 -1.43 -18.90 2.21
CA LEU A 316 -0.80 -18.12 3.26
C LEU A 316 0.08 -19.01 4.14
N ASP A 317 1.19 -18.45 4.62
CA ASP A 317 2.06 -19.14 5.55
C ASP A 317 1.28 -19.64 6.79
N PRO A 318 1.52 -20.89 7.27
CA PRO A 318 0.83 -21.41 8.44
C PRO A 318 0.96 -20.54 9.69
N TYR A 319 2.09 -19.86 9.88
CA TYR A 319 2.29 -18.93 11.00
C TYR A 319 1.35 -17.74 10.89
N LEU A 320 1.19 -17.18 9.68
CA LEU A 320 0.24 -16.10 9.41
C LEU A 320 -1.20 -16.56 9.65
N VAL A 321 -1.57 -17.73 9.14
CA VAL A 321 -2.93 -18.28 9.34
C VAL A 321 -3.24 -18.50 10.82
N GLU A 322 -2.30 -19.06 11.59
CA GLU A 322 -2.45 -19.20 13.04
C GLU A 322 -2.60 -17.83 13.72
N THR A 323 -1.73 -16.89 13.38
CA THR A 323 -1.71 -15.54 13.95
C THR A 323 -3.05 -14.85 13.76
N LEU A 324 -3.61 -14.87 12.54
CA LEU A 324 -4.89 -14.24 12.24
C LEU A 324 -6.05 -14.97 12.93
N ALA A 325 -6.04 -16.31 12.96
CA ALA A 325 -7.08 -17.09 13.64
C ALA A 325 -7.09 -16.83 15.16
N ARG A 326 -5.91 -16.78 15.80
CA ARG A 326 -5.75 -16.40 17.20
C ARG A 326 -6.16 -14.97 17.43
N GLY A 327 -5.76 -14.06 16.55
CA GLY A 327 -6.14 -12.64 16.58
C GLY A 327 -7.64 -12.46 16.67
N LEU A 328 -8.38 -13.12 15.77
CA LEU A 328 -9.85 -13.09 15.76
C LEU A 328 -10.45 -13.75 17.01
N ALA A 329 -9.85 -14.85 17.51
CA ALA A 329 -10.33 -15.56 18.69
C ALA A 329 -10.12 -14.77 20.00
N LEU A 330 -8.97 -14.10 20.12
CA LEU A 330 -8.52 -13.40 21.32
C LEU A 330 -8.84 -11.91 21.30
N ASN A 331 -9.29 -11.39 20.16
CA ASN A 331 -9.60 -9.98 19.93
C ASN A 331 -8.37 -9.06 19.85
N GLU A 332 -7.19 -9.65 19.66
CA GLU A 332 -5.88 -9.01 19.58
C GLU A 332 -4.84 -9.95 19.00
N ILE A 333 -3.88 -9.42 18.24
CA ILE A 333 -2.79 -10.21 17.67
C ILE A 333 -1.86 -10.77 18.77
N PRO A 334 -1.43 -12.05 18.68
CA PRO A 334 -0.40 -12.63 19.54
C PRO A 334 0.87 -11.79 19.64
N ARG A 335 1.46 -11.69 20.83
CA ARG A 335 2.54 -10.72 21.11
C ARG A 335 3.83 -11.01 20.35
N ASP A 336 4.17 -12.27 20.19
CA ASP A 336 5.30 -12.72 19.37
C ASP A 336 5.10 -12.41 17.87
N ALA A 337 3.85 -12.44 17.39
CA ALA A 337 3.56 -12.09 16.01
C ALA A 337 3.66 -10.58 15.72
N LEU A 338 3.62 -9.71 16.74
CA LEU A 338 3.84 -8.27 16.56
C LEU A 338 5.28 -7.97 16.11
N ASP A 339 6.26 -8.66 16.69
CA ASP A 339 7.67 -8.55 16.30
C ASP A 339 7.89 -9.07 14.88
N TRP A 340 7.23 -10.18 14.53
CA TRP A 340 7.25 -10.74 13.17
C TRP A 340 6.70 -9.75 12.14
N PHE A 341 5.49 -9.22 12.37
CA PHE A 341 4.91 -8.22 11.47
C PHE A 341 5.72 -6.93 11.40
N THR A 342 6.38 -6.54 12.50
CA THR A 342 7.27 -5.38 12.50
C THR A 342 8.48 -5.63 11.61
N TYR A 343 9.11 -6.80 11.68
CA TYR A 343 10.23 -7.17 10.80
C TYR A 343 9.86 -7.13 9.30
N HIS A 344 8.58 -7.40 8.99
CA HIS A 344 8.00 -7.33 7.65
C HIS A 344 7.47 -5.93 7.26
N SER A 345 7.83 -4.90 8.05
CA SER A 345 7.34 -3.54 7.87
C SER A 345 8.47 -2.53 7.60
N PRO A 346 8.20 -1.46 6.84
CA PRO A 346 9.12 -0.33 6.69
C PRO A 346 9.62 0.23 8.03
N SER A 347 8.77 0.24 9.06
CA SER A 347 9.13 0.69 10.41
C SER A 347 10.38 0.01 10.98
N TYR A 348 10.60 -1.28 10.70
CA TYR A 348 11.80 -2.00 11.15
C TYR A 348 13.07 -1.38 10.58
N TRP A 349 13.08 -1.13 9.26
CA TRP A 349 14.21 -0.51 8.58
C TRP A 349 14.42 0.94 9.03
N CYS A 350 13.34 1.66 9.31
CA CYS A 350 13.40 3.02 9.86
C CYS A 350 14.04 3.02 11.27
N GLU A 351 13.58 2.14 12.17
CA GLU A 351 14.12 2.00 13.51
C GLU A 351 15.61 1.64 13.49
N LEU A 352 15.97 0.68 12.65
CA LEU A 352 17.33 0.19 12.51
C LEU A 352 18.31 1.29 12.05
N ASN A 353 17.80 2.30 11.33
CA ASN A 353 18.56 3.48 10.89
C ASN A 353 18.38 4.70 11.82
N GLY A 354 17.70 4.57 12.96
CA GLY A 354 17.44 5.68 13.89
C GLY A 354 16.53 6.77 13.31
N GLN A 355 15.65 6.40 12.40
CA GLN A 355 14.69 7.29 11.73
C GLN A 355 13.34 7.25 12.45
N ALA A 356 12.45 8.19 12.10
CA ALA A 356 11.11 8.30 12.63
C ALA A 356 10.31 7.02 12.38
N THR A 357 9.71 6.49 13.43
CA THR A 357 8.84 5.31 13.39
C THR A 357 7.51 5.60 14.05
N MET A 358 6.46 4.99 13.49
CA MET A 358 5.13 5.10 14.05
C MET A 358 5.07 4.51 15.47
N PRO A 359 4.61 5.27 16.48
CA PRO A 359 4.40 4.74 17.81
C PRO A 359 3.32 3.66 17.80
N TYR A 360 3.63 2.54 18.43
CA TYR A 360 2.68 1.45 18.62
C TYR A 360 2.96 0.77 19.96
N GLU A 361 1.97 0.77 20.84
CA GLU A 361 2.08 0.15 22.15
C GLU A 361 1.14 -1.04 22.26
N ALA A 362 1.67 -2.16 22.77
CA ALA A 362 0.89 -3.33 23.12
C ALA A 362 1.38 -3.90 24.45
N ALA A 363 0.44 -4.30 25.31
CA ALA A 363 0.80 -4.85 26.62
C ALA A 363 1.44 -6.25 26.47
N PRO A 364 2.56 -6.53 27.15
CA PRO A 364 3.23 -7.82 27.05
C PRO A 364 2.35 -8.97 27.58
N SER A 365 2.52 -10.17 27.03
CA SER A 365 1.79 -11.36 27.48
C SER A 365 2.51 -12.66 27.15
N ASP A 366 2.77 -13.46 28.17
CA ASP A 366 3.28 -14.83 28.01
C ASP A 366 2.16 -15.83 27.66
N LEU A 367 0.90 -15.40 27.72
CA LEU A 367 -0.29 -16.24 27.49
C LEU A 367 -0.89 -16.06 26.09
N ASN A 368 -0.69 -14.88 25.50
CA ASN A 368 -1.11 -14.58 24.13
C ASN A 368 0.09 -14.69 23.17
N THR A 369 0.52 -15.92 22.90
CA THR A 369 1.58 -16.26 21.96
C THR A 369 1.10 -17.27 20.92
N THR A 370 1.81 -17.39 19.79
CA THR A 370 1.56 -18.47 18.82
C THR A 370 2.01 -19.85 19.36
N VAL A 371 1.43 -20.93 18.85
CA VAL A 371 1.78 -22.31 19.24
C VAL A 371 2.80 -22.95 18.31
N THR A 372 2.79 -22.64 17.01
CA THR A 372 3.81 -23.16 16.09
C THR A 372 5.21 -22.63 16.43
N GLY A 373 5.31 -21.51 17.13
CA GLY A 373 6.57 -20.79 17.34
C GLY A 373 7.12 -20.24 16.03
N PHE A 374 8.24 -19.53 16.14
CA PHE A 374 8.97 -18.96 15.01
C PHE A 374 9.66 -20.04 14.17
N VAL A 375 9.38 -20.07 12.87
CA VAL A 375 10.27 -20.71 11.87
C VAL A 375 11.38 -19.74 11.44
N GLU A 376 11.12 -18.44 11.57
CA GLU A 376 11.96 -17.30 11.18
C GLU A 376 12.27 -16.45 12.41
N MET A 377 13.49 -15.96 12.55
CA MET A 377 13.88 -15.11 13.68
C MET A 377 13.75 -13.64 13.27
N PRO A 378 12.76 -12.88 13.78
CA PRO A 378 12.66 -11.45 13.49
C PRO A 378 14.00 -10.75 13.73
N GLY A 379 14.44 -9.94 12.75
CA GLY A 379 15.73 -9.25 12.80
C GLY A 379 16.95 -10.08 12.41
N SER A 380 16.76 -11.15 11.65
CA SER A 380 17.84 -11.94 11.01
C SER A 380 18.64 -11.11 10.00
N ASN A 381 17.97 -10.29 9.19
CA ASN A 381 18.60 -9.27 8.36
C ASN A 381 18.72 -7.96 9.13
N THR A 382 19.93 -7.42 9.21
CA THR A 382 20.26 -6.19 9.94
C THR A 382 20.97 -5.16 9.04
N TYR A 383 20.76 -5.25 7.73
CA TYR A 383 21.32 -4.29 6.78
C TYR A 383 20.86 -2.86 7.13
N THR A 384 21.83 -1.95 7.25
CA THR A 384 21.65 -0.54 7.62
C THR A 384 22.48 0.35 6.70
N GLY A 385 22.17 1.64 6.70
CA GLY A 385 22.86 2.62 5.87
C GLY A 385 22.33 2.65 4.43
N GLN A 386 21.08 2.25 4.23
CA GLN A 386 20.36 2.45 2.98
C GLN A 386 20.40 3.95 2.62
N PRO A 387 20.71 4.33 1.37
CA PRO A 387 20.81 5.72 0.95
C PRO A 387 19.41 6.35 0.83
N GLY A 388 19.36 7.68 0.71
CA GLY A 388 18.16 8.35 0.20
C GLY A 388 17.88 7.93 -1.24
N VAL A 389 16.60 7.81 -1.59
CA VAL A 389 16.10 7.46 -2.94
C VAL A 389 14.97 8.42 -3.29
N ASP A 390 14.80 8.74 -4.58
CA ASP A 390 13.72 9.60 -5.05
C ASP A 390 12.36 8.89 -4.93
N ILE A 391 11.47 9.38 -4.08
CA ILE A 391 10.21 8.71 -3.77
C ILE A 391 9.01 9.66 -3.98
N LEU A 392 8.04 9.22 -4.79
CA LEU A 392 6.71 9.81 -4.84
C LEU A 392 5.72 8.89 -4.14
N LEU A 393 5.39 9.20 -2.88
CA LEU A 393 4.32 8.51 -2.16
C LEU A 393 2.97 8.98 -2.67
N THR A 394 2.08 8.03 -2.92
CA THR A 394 0.67 8.31 -3.21
C THR A 394 -0.24 7.62 -2.20
N GLN A 395 -1.28 8.32 -1.75
CA GLN A 395 -2.13 7.81 -0.67
C GLN A 395 -3.59 8.19 -0.85
N GLY A 396 -4.47 7.23 -0.61
CA GLY A 396 -5.89 7.45 -0.44
C GLY A 396 -6.25 8.10 0.88
N ILE A 397 -6.93 9.25 0.88
CA ILE A 397 -7.41 9.86 2.13
C ILE A 397 -8.54 9.03 2.77
N ARG A 398 -9.28 8.29 1.94
CA ARG A 398 -10.37 7.39 2.33
C ARG A 398 -9.94 5.92 2.46
N ASP A 399 -8.64 5.66 2.50
CA ASP A 399 -8.12 4.31 2.71
C ASP A 399 -8.35 3.87 4.15
N THR A 400 -9.04 2.75 4.34
CA THR A 400 -9.40 2.22 5.67
C THR A 400 -8.53 1.04 6.11
N LEU A 401 -7.63 0.55 5.25
CA LEU A 401 -6.69 -0.53 5.58
C LEU A 401 -5.33 0.05 5.94
N PHE A 402 -4.65 0.64 4.95
CA PHE A 402 -3.37 1.32 5.04
C PHE A 402 -3.64 2.82 4.91
N ASN A 403 -4.09 3.38 6.02
CA ASN A 403 -4.66 4.72 6.03
C ASN A 403 -3.59 5.80 5.88
N PHE A 404 -4.02 7.07 5.85
CA PHE A 404 -3.11 8.20 5.68
C PHE A 404 -1.97 8.26 6.72
N ASN A 405 -2.16 7.70 7.92
CA ASN A 405 -1.11 7.69 8.94
C ASN A 405 0.08 6.83 8.47
N ASP A 406 -0.16 5.68 7.84
CA ASP A 406 0.92 4.85 7.27
C ASP A 406 1.75 5.65 6.25
N ALA A 407 1.11 6.33 5.30
CA ALA A 407 1.81 7.19 4.34
C ALA A 407 2.58 8.34 5.02
N TRP A 408 2.00 8.96 6.04
CA TRP A 408 2.64 10.04 6.78
C TRP A 408 3.92 9.58 7.50
N TRP A 409 3.91 8.39 8.10
CA TRP A 409 5.07 7.83 8.77
C TRP A 409 6.13 7.31 7.78
N ASN A 410 5.71 6.76 6.64
CA ASN A 410 6.62 6.49 5.52
C ASN A 410 7.29 7.77 5.03
N TYR A 411 6.52 8.85 4.79
CA TYR A 411 7.05 10.15 4.38
C TYR A 411 8.10 10.68 5.36
N GLN A 412 7.80 10.67 6.67
CA GLN A 412 8.74 11.16 7.69
C GLN A 412 10.03 10.35 7.74
N CYS A 413 9.95 9.02 7.77
CA CYS A 413 11.11 8.14 7.79
C CYS A 413 12.00 8.34 6.56
N LEU A 414 11.38 8.33 5.37
CA LEU A 414 12.11 8.40 4.10
C LEU A 414 12.67 9.81 3.86
N SER A 415 11.97 10.86 4.29
CA SER A 415 12.49 12.24 4.25
C SER A 415 13.69 12.44 5.17
N GLN A 416 13.67 11.84 6.37
CA GLN A 416 14.85 11.84 7.25
C GLN A 416 16.01 11.05 6.63
N ARG A 417 15.73 9.94 5.93
CA ARG A 417 16.76 9.17 5.21
C ARG A 417 17.39 9.97 4.07
N ALA A 418 16.59 10.70 3.33
CA ALA A 418 17.04 11.56 2.24
C ALA A 418 17.74 12.83 2.73
N ALA A 419 17.62 13.17 4.02
CA ALA A 419 18.20 14.39 4.57
C ALA A 419 19.73 14.44 4.37
N GLY A 420 20.20 15.47 3.65
CA GLY A 420 21.62 15.65 3.35
C GLY A 420 22.10 14.90 2.09
N SER A 421 21.19 14.30 1.34
CA SER A 421 21.40 13.82 -0.04
C SER A 421 20.65 14.70 -1.05
N ASP A 422 20.82 14.43 -2.34
CA ASP A 422 20.07 15.08 -3.42
C ASP A 422 18.72 14.37 -3.70
N ALA A 423 18.40 13.29 -2.98
CA ALA A 423 17.15 12.55 -3.15
C ALA A 423 15.95 13.33 -2.60
N GLU A 424 14.82 13.23 -3.30
CA GLU A 424 13.57 13.92 -2.95
C GLU A 424 12.47 12.95 -2.53
N VAL A 425 11.72 13.30 -1.48
CA VAL A 425 10.51 12.59 -1.07
C VAL A 425 9.32 13.52 -1.23
N ARG A 426 8.30 13.07 -1.96
CA ARG A 426 7.04 13.77 -2.22
C ARG A 426 5.88 12.94 -1.72
N LEU A 427 4.80 13.60 -1.30
CA LEU A 427 3.55 12.95 -0.93
C LEU A 427 2.38 13.69 -1.58
N ILE A 428 1.60 12.96 -2.36
CA ILE A 428 0.33 13.41 -2.93
C ILE A 428 -0.80 12.47 -2.49
N THR A 429 -2.00 12.97 -2.26
CA THR A 429 -3.16 12.14 -1.94
C THR A 429 -4.21 12.11 -3.04
N HIS A 430 -5.15 11.17 -2.91
CA HIS A 430 -6.30 11.01 -3.80
C HIS A 430 -7.53 10.48 -3.05
N GLU A 431 -8.70 10.43 -3.71
CA GLU A 431 -9.99 10.07 -3.10
C GLU A 431 -10.30 8.56 -3.10
N SER A 432 -9.45 7.76 -3.75
CA SER A 432 -9.56 6.29 -3.76
C SER A 432 -8.72 5.62 -2.65
N GLY A 433 -8.74 4.30 -2.53
CA GLY A 433 -7.93 3.52 -1.57
C GLY A 433 -8.54 2.15 -1.28
N HIS A 434 -8.10 1.49 -0.21
CA HIS A 434 -8.75 0.29 0.31
C HIS A 434 -10.07 0.64 1.01
N ILE A 435 -11.17 0.41 0.29
CA ILE A 435 -12.52 0.74 0.75
C ILE A 435 -13.38 -0.52 0.77
N ILE A 436 -14.21 -0.64 1.81
CA ILE A 436 -15.28 -1.64 1.88
C ILE A 436 -16.59 -0.92 1.54
N SER A 437 -17.05 -1.02 0.29
CA SER A 437 -18.28 -0.36 -0.16
C SER A 437 -19.50 -0.99 0.51
N GLY A 438 -20.42 -0.14 1.00
CA GLY A 438 -21.53 -0.53 1.88
C GLY A 438 -21.44 0.09 3.30
N PHE A 439 -20.30 0.67 3.67
CA PHE A 439 -20.19 1.61 4.80
C PHE A 439 -20.19 3.08 4.36
N ILE A 440 -19.91 3.31 3.08
CA ILE A 440 -19.92 4.62 2.46
C ILE A 440 -21.05 4.65 1.42
N GLY A 441 -22.20 5.23 1.79
CA GLY A 441 -23.36 5.43 0.93
C GLY A 441 -24.63 4.66 1.35
N GLU A 442 -25.72 5.40 1.54
CA GLU A 442 -27.06 4.89 1.86
C GLU A 442 -27.73 4.18 0.66
N THR A 443 -27.24 3.01 0.23
CA THR A 443 -28.00 2.13 -0.67
C THR A 443 -27.72 0.64 -0.39
N PRO A 444 -28.69 -0.26 -0.57
CA PRO A 444 -28.50 -1.70 -0.43
C PRO A 444 -27.83 -2.25 -1.70
N ASP A 445 -26.64 -1.77 -2.01
CA ASP A 445 -25.81 -2.31 -3.09
C ASP A 445 -24.98 -3.50 -2.58
N PRO A 446 -24.52 -4.40 -3.46
CA PRO A 446 -23.61 -5.48 -3.08
C PRO A 446 -22.37 -4.92 -2.35
N LEU A 447 -21.85 -5.66 -1.36
CA LEU A 447 -20.53 -5.37 -0.79
C LEU A 447 -19.50 -5.45 -1.93
N TYR A 448 -19.02 -4.30 -2.41
CA TYR A 448 -17.91 -4.22 -3.36
C TYR A 448 -16.62 -4.05 -2.59
N PHE A 449 -15.64 -4.90 -2.89
CA PHE A 449 -14.31 -4.81 -2.33
C PHE A 449 -13.49 -3.86 -3.20
N GLN A 450 -12.89 -2.84 -2.56
CA GLN A 450 -11.95 -1.92 -3.21
C GLN A 450 -12.53 -1.18 -4.43
N ALA A 451 -13.83 -0.89 -4.44
CA ALA A 451 -14.36 0.02 -5.46
C ALA A 451 -13.72 1.41 -5.26
N PRO A 452 -13.35 2.12 -6.34
CA PRO A 452 -12.78 3.45 -6.20
C PRO A 452 -13.69 4.37 -5.40
N GLY A 453 -13.15 4.98 -4.35
CA GLY A 453 -13.86 5.96 -3.53
C GLY A 453 -14.12 7.27 -4.27
N GLY A 454 -13.23 7.59 -5.21
CA GLY A 454 -13.23 8.76 -6.08
C GLY A 454 -12.07 8.67 -7.08
N LYS A 455 -11.65 9.81 -7.62
CA LYS A 455 -10.56 9.90 -8.59
C LYS A 455 -9.20 9.59 -7.95
N PHE A 456 -8.31 9.01 -8.76
CA PHE A 456 -6.89 8.86 -8.47
C PHE A 456 -6.14 10.14 -8.85
N ALA A 457 -6.51 11.25 -8.22
CA ALA A 457 -5.92 12.55 -8.50
C ALA A 457 -5.88 13.43 -7.25
N CYS A 458 -4.90 14.33 -7.20
CA CYS A 458 -4.88 15.44 -6.25
C CYS A 458 -5.30 16.72 -6.97
N GLY A 459 -6.60 17.04 -6.94
CA GLY A 459 -7.17 18.08 -7.78
C GLY A 459 -6.96 17.74 -9.26
N ASP A 460 -6.31 18.62 -10.02
CA ASP A 460 -6.02 18.39 -11.44
C ASP A 460 -4.83 17.44 -11.71
N LEU A 461 -4.07 17.07 -10.68
CA LEU A 461 -2.89 16.20 -10.82
C LEU A 461 -3.30 14.73 -10.78
N ASP A 462 -3.45 14.11 -11.95
CA ASP A 462 -3.66 12.67 -12.08
C ASP A 462 -2.44 11.87 -11.58
N GLN A 463 -2.69 10.83 -10.79
CA GLN A 463 -1.65 10.00 -10.17
C GLN A 463 -0.74 9.32 -11.21
N ARG A 464 -1.29 8.78 -12.30
CA ARG A 464 -0.48 8.11 -13.34
C ARG A 464 0.36 9.10 -14.12
N GLN A 465 -0.20 10.27 -14.42
CA GLN A 465 0.58 11.36 -15.00
C GLN A 465 1.73 11.77 -14.08
N ALA A 466 1.49 11.89 -12.77
CA ALA A 466 2.51 12.21 -11.79
C ALA A 466 3.60 11.12 -11.73
N GLN A 467 3.23 9.85 -11.73
CA GLN A 467 4.15 8.71 -11.75
C GLN A 467 5.08 8.73 -12.97
N LEU A 468 4.53 8.88 -14.18
CA LEU A 468 5.35 8.92 -15.39
C LEU A 468 6.27 10.15 -15.39
N ALA A 469 5.76 11.31 -14.99
CA ALA A 469 6.55 12.53 -14.89
C ALA A 469 7.68 12.40 -13.86
N TRP A 470 7.44 11.74 -12.73
CA TRP A 470 8.43 11.45 -11.70
C TRP A 470 9.59 10.64 -12.28
N PHE A 471 9.32 9.54 -12.99
CA PHE A 471 10.40 8.75 -13.60
C PHE A 471 11.10 9.46 -14.75
N ASP A 472 10.36 10.21 -15.57
CA ASP A 472 10.96 10.99 -16.64
C ASP A 472 11.95 12.03 -16.09
N GLU A 473 11.63 12.61 -14.94
CA GLU A 473 12.53 13.51 -14.23
C GLU A 473 13.71 12.76 -13.61
N LYS A 474 13.43 11.82 -12.69
CA LYS A 474 14.44 11.23 -11.80
C LYS A 474 15.32 10.17 -12.48
N LEU A 475 14.78 9.45 -13.46
CA LEU A 475 15.54 8.44 -14.20
C LEU A 475 16.09 8.98 -15.52
N ARG A 476 15.47 10.00 -16.14
CA ARG A 476 15.88 10.47 -17.48
C ARG A 476 16.38 11.91 -17.53
N GLY A 477 16.38 12.63 -16.42
CA GLY A 477 16.81 14.02 -16.37
C GLY A 477 15.93 14.96 -17.20
N ARG A 478 14.68 14.58 -17.48
CA ARG A 478 13.72 15.49 -18.13
C ARG A 478 13.27 16.57 -17.15
N PRO A 479 12.81 17.74 -17.62
CA PRO A 479 12.31 18.77 -16.72
C PRO A 479 11.12 18.27 -15.88
N ALA A 480 11.16 18.58 -14.58
CA ALA A 480 10.09 18.30 -13.63
C ALA A 480 8.74 18.83 -14.14
N LEU A 481 7.67 18.06 -13.92
CA LEU A 481 6.31 18.56 -14.11
C LEU A 481 6.10 19.73 -13.13
N PRO A 482 5.63 20.92 -13.56
CA PRO A 482 5.48 22.06 -12.66
C PRO A 482 4.62 21.79 -11.43
N ALA A 483 3.65 20.86 -11.53
CA ALA A 483 2.79 20.44 -10.43
C ALA A 483 3.51 19.56 -9.38
N LEU A 484 4.70 19.05 -9.68
CA LEU A 484 5.57 18.28 -8.78
C LEU A 484 6.83 19.05 -8.35
N ALA A 485 7.06 20.23 -8.95
CA ALA A 485 8.21 21.08 -8.64
C ALA A 485 8.09 21.85 -7.31
N ASP A 486 6.92 21.81 -6.67
CA ASP A 486 6.66 22.36 -5.34
C ASP A 486 6.76 21.24 -4.31
N ASP A 487 7.61 21.43 -3.29
CA ASP A 487 7.85 20.49 -2.19
C ASP A 487 6.65 20.36 -1.23
N SER A 488 5.60 21.14 -1.44
CA SER A 488 4.37 21.08 -0.64
C SER A 488 3.63 19.75 -0.85
N LEU A 489 3.06 19.24 0.25
CA LEU A 489 2.17 18.09 0.24
C LEU A 489 0.91 18.44 -0.55
N CYS A 490 0.48 17.59 -1.47
CA CYS A 490 -0.78 17.75 -2.18
C CYS A 490 -1.86 16.92 -1.50
N LEU A 491 -2.85 17.59 -0.91
CA LEU A 491 -3.94 16.95 -0.17
C LEU A 491 -5.23 17.09 -0.98
N SER A 492 -5.69 15.99 -1.56
CA SER A 492 -7.03 15.85 -2.12
C SER A 492 -8.08 16.00 -1.01
N LEU A 493 -9.07 16.86 -1.26
CA LEU A 493 -10.23 17.09 -0.40
C LEU A 493 -11.52 16.53 -1.03
N ALA A 494 -11.54 16.41 -2.35
CA ALA A 494 -12.57 15.79 -3.17
C ALA A 494 -12.02 15.57 -4.60
N ASP A 495 -12.77 14.89 -5.47
CA ASP A 495 -12.37 14.53 -6.85
C ASP A 495 -11.73 15.66 -7.67
N ASP A 496 -12.17 16.91 -7.48
CA ASP A 496 -11.67 18.08 -8.22
C ASP A 496 -11.29 19.24 -7.28
N ASP A 497 -11.02 18.93 -6.00
CA ASP A 497 -10.63 19.91 -4.98
C ASP A 497 -9.43 19.42 -4.20
N ALA A 498 -8.38 20.23 -4.15
CA ALA A 498 -7.16 19.92 -3.45
C ALA A 498 -6.47 21.17 -2.93
N VAL A 499 -5.62 20.96 -1.94
CA VAL A 499 -4.82 22.02 -1.33
C VAL A 499 -3.36 21.62 -1.26
N ARG A 500 -2.49 22.63 -1.32
CA ARG A 500 -1.05 22.44 -1.11
C ARG A 500 -0.66 22.94 0.27
N ILE A 501 -0.01 22.09 1.05
CA ILE A 501 0.41 22.38 2.41
C ILE A 501 1.92 22.14 2.51
N PRO A 502 2.74 23.18 2.71
CA PRO A 502 4.16 22.99 3.00
C PRO A 502 4.34 22.05 4.19
N GLU A 503 5.36 21.20 4.17
CA GLU A 503 5.58 20.25 5.26
C GLU A 503 5.65 20.94 6.63
N SER A 504 6.30 22.10 6.72
CA SER A 504 6.41 22.89 7.96
C SER A 504 5.08 23.39 8.50
N GLU A 505 4.05 23.47 7.65
CA GLU A 505 2.70 23.91 8.00
C GLU A 505 1.73 22.74 8.18
N PHE A 506 2.15 21.51 7.89
CA PHE A 506 1.29 20.34 7.99
C PHE A 506 1.07 19.91 9.44
N LYS A 507 -0.20 19.84 9.82
CA LYS A 507 -0.67 19.57 11.19
C LYS A 507 -0.87 18.08 11.43
N ALA A 508 0.17 17.42 11.95
CA ALA A 508 0.17 16.02 12.34
C ALA A 508 1.22 15.76 13.42
N ALA A 509 1.12 14.61 14.10
CA ALA A 509 2.18 14.12 14.98
C ALA A 509 3.50 13.95 14.21
N ARG A 510 4.61 14.20 14.90
CA ARG A 510 5.95 14.15 14.33
C ARG A 510 6.81 13.18 15.13
N GLY A 511 7.59 12.36 14.43
CA GLY A 511 8.54 11.43 15.04
C GLY A 511 9.72 12.14 15.72
N GLU A 512 10.48 11.40 16.52
CA GLU A 512 11.72 11.91 17.09
C GLU A 512 12.70 12.35 15.98
N GLY A 513 13.42 13.44 16.22
CA GLY A 513 14.34 14.03 15.24
C GLY A 513 13.67 14.82 14.10
N VAL A 514 12.33 14.80 13.97
CA VAL A 514 11.58 15.67 13.06
C VAL A 514 11.23 16.99 13.77
N GLN A 515 11.25 18.11 13.05
CA GLN A 515 10.83 19.39 13.63
C GLN A 515 9.35 19.33 14.06
N PRO A 516 8.99 19.84 15.25
CA PRO A 516 7.60 19.89 15.67
C PRO A 516 6.72 20.65 14.68
N GLY A 517 5.55 20.08 14.37
CA GLY A 517 4.57 20.71 13.50
C GLY A 517 3.82 21.88 14.18
N PRO A 518 2.99 22.61 13.41
CA PRO A 518 2.16 23.67 13.97
C PRO A 518 1.15 23.16 14.99
N ALA A 519 0.69 24.05 15.86
CA ALA A 519 -0.31 23.72 16.87
C ALA A 519 -1.68 23.36 16.24
N LEU A 520 -2.29 22.32 16.81
CA LEU A 520 -3.68 21.93 16.55
C LEU A 520 -4.65 22.80 17.35
N SER A 521 -5.87 22.98 16.85
CA SER A 521 -6.95 23.67 17.58
C SER A 521 -7.58 22.75 18.62
N ALA A 522 -7.43 23.06 19.91
CA ALA A 522 -7.94 22.23 21.01
C ALA A 522 -9.42 22.51 21.34
N PHE A 523 -10.18 21.46 21.66
CA PHE A 523 -11.58 21.46 22.08
C PHE A 523 -11.70 20.63 23.36
N ASP A 524 -12.05 21.29 24.45
CA ASP A 524 -12.06 20.74 25.81
C ASP A 524 -13.47 20.39 26.29
N GLY A 525 -13.53 19.64 27.39
CA GLY A 525 -14.77 19.46 28.16
C GLY A 525 -15.77 18.50 27.52
N ILE A 526 -15.33 17.68 26.57
CA ILE A 526 -16.17 16.67 25.93
C ILE A 526 -16.45 15.58 26.96
N GLN A 527 -17.74 15.34 27.25
CA GLN A 527 -18.20 14.31 28.17
C GLN A 527 -19.32 13.52 27.50
N LEU A 528 -19.13 12.21 27.37
CA LEU A 528 -20.13 11.29 26.84
C LEU A 528 -20.35 10.18 27.86
N ASP A 529 -21.60 10.04 28.31
CA ASP A 529 -21.97 9.08 29.36
C ASP A 529 -22.70 7.88 28.76
N ALA A 530 -22.50 6.71 29.38
CA ALA A 530 -23.23 5.48 29.06
C ALA A 530 -23.14 5.07 27.58
N ILE A 531 -21.95 5.20 26.99
CA ILE A 531 -21.65 4.69 25.65
C ILE A 531 -21.77 3.18 25.70
N VAL A 532 -22.76 2.65 24.97
CA VAL A 532 -22.99 1.22 24.84
C VAL A 532 -21.87 0.63 23.98
N HIS A 533 -21.35 -0.51 24.41
CA HIS A 533 -20.32 -1.28 23.70
C HIS A 533 -20.62 -2.77 23.74
N GLY A 534 -19.79 -3.55 23.04
CA GLY A 534 -19.97 -5.00 22.95
C GLY A 534 -21.11 -5.41 22.01
N ALA A 535 -21.71 -6.57 22.28
CA ALA A 535 -22.76 -7.14 21.43
C ALA A 535 -24.01 -6.24 21.37
N GLU A 536 -24.30 -5.52 22.45
CA GLU A 536 -25.39 -4.55 22.51
C GLU A 536 -25.17 -3.37 21.55
N ALA A 537 -23.93 -2.94 21.33
CA ALA A 537 -23.61 -1.88 20.38
C ALA A 537 -23.81 -2.30 18.93
N GLU A 538 -23.52 -3.56 18.59
CA GLU A 538 -23.85 -4.12 17.27
C GLU A 538 -25.36 -4.10 17.03
N VAL A 539 -26.16 -4.53 18.01
CA VAL A 539 -27.63 -4.48 17.92
C VAL A 539 -28.14 -3.05 17.80
N ALA A 540 -27.57 -2.11 18.57
CA ALA A 540 -27.90 -0.70 18.48
C ALA A 540 -27.53 -0.11 17.10
N HIS A 541 -26.44 -0.59 16.48
CA HIS A 541 -25.99 -0.10 15.19
C HIS A 541 -26.98 -0.49 14.10
N LEU A 542 -27.45 -1.74 14.11
CA LEU A 542 -28.50 -2.22 13.21
C LEU A 542 -29.84 -1.47 13.39
N ALA A 543 -30.04 -0.81 14.53
CA ALA A 543 -31.20 0.04 14.80
C ALA A 543 -30.96 1.54 14.49
N GLY A 544 -29.78 1.93 14.02
CA GLY A 544 -29.40 3.32 13.77
C GLY A 544 -29.12 4.15 15.04
N GLN A 545 -28.72 3.50 16.13
CA GLN A 545 -28.62 4.10 17.48
C GLN A 545 -27.26 3.90 18.18
N ALA A 546 -26.23 3.35 17.50
CA ALA A 546 -24.99 2.93 18.16
C ALA A 546 -23.96 4.03 18.43
N ALA A 547 -24.12 5.22 17.87
CA ALA A 547 -23.12 6.26 17.96
C ALA A 547 -23.59 7.44 18.82
N MET A 548 -22.67 7.93 19.64
CA MET A 548 -22.78 9.21 20.31
C MET A 548 -21.90 10.22 19.56
N ILE A 549 -22.41 11.44 19.41
CA ILE A 549 -21.71 12.50 18.71
C ILE A 549 -21.64 13.70 19.64
N ALA A 550 -20.42 14.17 19.92
CA ALA A 550 -20.18 15.43 20.60
C ALA A 550 -19.88 16.52 19.55
N PRO A 551 -20.79 17.47 19.29
CA PRO A 551 -20.52 18.57 18.38
C PRO A 551 -19.37 19.42 18.88
N LEU A 552 -18.42 19.77 18.01
CA LEU A 552 -17.21 20.53 18.38
C LEU A 552 -17.27 21.97 17.87
N LEU A 553 -17.68 22.15 16.62
CA LEU A 553 -17.72 23.45 15.97
C LEU A 553 -18.78 23.53 14.87
N GLU A 554 -19.14 24.76 14.53
CA GLU A 554 -19.88 25.15 13.34
C GLU A 554 -19.07 26.19 12.55
N VAL A 555 -18.97 26.04 11.24
CA VAL A 555 -18.24 26.99 10.38
C VAL A 555 -19.06 28.26 10.17
N GLN A 556 -18.45 29.43 10.43
CA GLN A 556 -19.08 30.75 10.33
C GLN A 556 -18.50 31.61 9.19
N ASP A 557 -17.29 31.32 8.72
CA ASP A 557 -16.69 32.07 7.61
C ASP A 557 -17.32 31.66 6.27
N ASN A 558 -17.69 32.66 5.46
CA ASN A 558 -18.20 32.45 4.10
C ASN A 558 -17.15 31.85 3.16
N ASN A 559 -15.85 32.03 3.45
CA ASN A 559 -14.77 31.36 2.73
C ASN A 559 -14.64 29.87 3.10
N GLY A 560 -15.31 29.44 4.18
CA GLY A 560 -15.24 28.08 4.70
C GLY A 560 -14.07 27.82 5.65
N LEU A 561 -13.85 26.55 5.91
CA LEU A 561 -12.79 25.99 6.75
C LEU A 561 -12.21 24.74 6.06
N ILE A 562 -10.92 24.50 6.21
CA ILE A 562 -10.31 23.21 5.80
C ILE A 562 -9.92 22.45 7.07
N VAL A 563 -10.26 21.17 7.13
CA VAL A 563 -9.72 20.21 8.11
C VAL A 563 -8.81 19.26 7.35
N ALA A 564 -7.49 19.33 7.57
CA ALA A 564 -6.53 18.54 6.79
C ALA A 564 -5.28 18.17 7.61
N GLY A 565 -5.13 16.90 7.95
CA GLY A 565 -4.02 16.42 8.77
C GLY A 565 -4.43 15.28 9.68
N ILE A 566 -3.65 15.02 10.73
CA ILE A 566 -3.89 13.95 11.70
C ILE A 566 -4.42 14.58 13.00
N PRO A 567 -5.72 14.42 13.32
CA PRO A 567 -6.28 14.87 14.58
C PRO A 567 -5.75 14.06 15.75
N GLN A 568 -5.81 14.62 16.96
CA GLN A 568 -5.42 13.93 18.19
C GLN A 568 -6.54 13.98 19.23
N VAL A 569 -6.62 12.94 20.05
CA VAL A 569 -7.52 12.89 21.20
C VAL A 569 -6.73 12.53 22.46
N ASP A 570 -6.97 13.28 23.52
CA ASP A 570 -6.61 12.89 24.89
C ASP A 570 -7.90 12.38 25.54
N ALA A 571 -7.99 11.08 25.73
CA ALA A 571 -9.20 10.42 26.20
C ALA A 571 -9.01 9.81 27.60
N THR A 572 -10.07 9.83 28.41
CA THR A 572 -10.15 9.08 29.65
C THR A 572 -11.43 8.25 29.62
N VAL A 573 -11.27 6.92 29.66
CA VAL A 573 -12.39 5.98 29.63
C VAL A 573 -12.64 5.44 31.03
N THR A 574 -13.87 5.56 31.53
CA THR A 574 -14.23 5.16 32.90
C THR A 574 -15.50 4.33 32.92
N THR A 575 -15.68 3.54 33.98
CA THR A 575 -16.98 2.89 34.23
C THR A 575 -18.03 3.92 34.69
N PRO A 576 -19.32 3.74 34.39
CA PRO A 576 -20.37 4.68 34.83
C PRO A 576 -20.45 4.86 36.35
N GLN A 577 -20.00 3.86 37.11
CA GLN A 577 -19.97 3.90 38.58
C GLN A 577 -18.58 4.29 39.14
N GLN A 578 -17.55 4.41 38.29
CA GLN A 578 -16.16 4.68 38.64
C GLN A 578 -15.56 3.71 39.67
N ILE A 579 -15.99 2.44 39.67
CA ILE A 579 -15.61 1.44 40.69
C ILE A 579 -14.40 0.62 40.24
N ASN A 580 -14.37 0.20 38.97
CA ASN A 580 -13.32 -0.70 38.46
C ASN A 580 -12.02 0.04 38.09
N ASP A 581 -12.10 1.36 37.90
CA ASP A 581 -11.05 2.18 37.30
C ASP A 581 -9.72 2.13 38.09
N ILE A 582 -9.77 1.99 39.42
CA ILE A 582 -8.57 1.93 40.30
C ILE A 582 -7.81 0.61 40.14
N VAL A 583 -8.49 -0.49 39.77
CA VAL A 583 -7.87 -1.82 39.64
C VAL A 583 -7.36 -2.02 38.22
N CYS A 584 -8.04 -1.43 37.23
CA CYS A 584 -7.75 -1.63 35.81
C CYS A 584 -6.50 -0.91 35.31
N ASP A 585 -6.05 0.13 36.01
CA ASP A 585 -4.74 0.78 35.78
C ASP A 585 -3.55 -0.20 35.95
N SER A 586 -3.79 -1.34 36.61
CA SER A 586 -2.80 -2.40 36.84
C SER A 586 -3.01 -3.68 35.99
N ALA A 587 -4.07 -3.76 35.19
CA ALA A 587 -4.45 -4.96 34.44
C ALA A 587 -3.71 -5.06 33.09
N THR A 588 -2.39 -5.20 33.15
CA THR A 588 -1.51 -5.28 31.97
C THR A 588 -1.59 -6.62 31.24
N LEU A 589 -2.21 -7.66 31.81
CA LEU A 589 -2.28 -8.99 31.21
C LEU A 589 -3.53 -9.16 30.33
N PRO A 590 -3.39 -9.31 29.01
CA PRO A 590 -4.51 -9.28 28.07
C PRO A 590 -5.61 -10.33 28.31
N THR A 591 -5.25 -11.51 28.80
CA THR A 591 -6.20 -12.62 29.04
C THR A 591 -6.89 -12.58 30.40
N LEU A 592 -6.61 -11.56 31.22
CA LEU A 592 -7.17 -11.38 32.58
C LEU A 592 -7.88 -10.02 32.76
N ARG A 593 -8.17 -9.30 31.65
CA ARG A 593 -8.77 -7.95 31.66
C ARG A 593 -10.28 -7.92 31.99
N THR A 594 -10.84 -8.96 32.58
CA THR A 594 -12.27 -8.96 32.98
C THR A 594 -12.55 -7.81 33.95
N GLY A 595 -13.52 -6.97 33.61
CA GLY A 595 -13.85 -5.71 34.26
C GLY A 595 -13.11 -4.47 33.73
N CYS A 596 -12.23 -4.62 32.73
CA CYS A 596 -11.30 -3.59 32.27
C CYS A 596 -11.18 -3.45 30.73
N ASP A 597 -11.64 -4.43 29.95
CA ASP A 597 -11.38 -4.47 28.49
C ASP A 597 -12.50 -3.80 27.66
N SER A 598 -12.62 -2.48 27.79
CA SER A 598 -13.52 -1.70 26.94
C SER A 598 -12.90 -1.42 25.57
N ILE A 599 -13.70 -1.36 24.51
CA ILE A 599 -13.26 -0.90 23.18
C ILE A 599 -14.26 0.15 22.70
N LEU A 600 -13.75 1.34 22.43
CA LEU A 600 -14.47 2.43 21.78
C LEU A 600 -13.84 2.68 20.42
N LEU A 601 -14.65 3.08 19.44
CA LEU A 601 -14.22 3.49 18.12
C LEU A 601 -14.52 4.97 17.98
N VAL A 602 -13.46 5.73 17.73
CA VAL A 602 -13.46 7.19 17.76
C VAL A 602 -13.06 7.71 16.39
N GLY A 603 -13.84 8.65 15.86
CA GLY A 603 -13.58 9.29 14.57
C GLY A 603 -14.11 10.71 14.55
N LEU A 604 -13.88 11.42 13.46
CA LEU A 604 -14.54 12.70 13.20
C LEU A 604 -15.82 12.46 12.42
N ALA A 605 -16.84 13.29 12.67
CA ALA A 605 -18.06 13.30 11.89
C ALA A 605 -18.37 14.71 11.41
N VAL A 606 -18.96 14.81 10.23
CA VAL A 606 -19.44 16.05 9.63
C VAL A 606 -20.95 16.02 9.50
N LYS A 607 -21.58 17.17 9.74
CA LYS A 607 -22.98 17.42 9.43
C LYS A 607 -23.06 18.55 8.42
N ARG A 608 -23.53 18.25 7.21
CA ARG A 608 -23.67 19.24 6.14
C ARG A 608 -25.08 19.84 6.17
N GLY A 609 -25.19 21.12 6.53
CA GLY A 609 -26.47 21.82 6.72
C GLY A 609 -27.43 21.11 7.69
N GLU A 610 -28.67 20.85 7.25
CA GLU A 610 -29.68 20.12 8.05
C GLU A 610 -29.61 18.58 7.89
N GLY A 611 -28.60 18.06 7.20
CA GLY A 611 -28.42 16.62 6.98
C GLY A 611 -28.09 15.83 8.25
N ASP A 612 -27.98 14.51 8.11
CA ASP A 612 -27.51 13.65 9.19
C ASP A 612 -25.99 13.71 9.35
N TRP A 613 -25.50 13.32 10.52
CA TRP A 613 -24.08 13.19 10.77
C TRP A 613 -23.51 12.00 10.01
N GLN A 614 -22.35 12.20 9.39
CA GLN A 614 -21.62 11.17 8.67
C GLN A 614 -20.18 11.12 9.17
N VAL A 615 -19.63 9.92 9.31
CA VAL A 615 -18.21 9.74 9.65
C VAL A 615 -17.37 10.31 8.51
N LEU A 616 -16.43 11.18 8.85
CA LEU A 616 -15.53 11.80 7.90
C LEU A 616 -14.59 10.72 7.33
N ASP A 617 -14.55 10.60 6.01
CA ASP A 617 -13.70 9.66 5.27
C ASP A 617 -13.85 8.16 5.66
N ASP A 618 -14.92 7.79 6.37
CA ASP A 618 -15.11 6.49 7.02
C ASP A 618 -13.96 6.10 7.98
N GLN A 619 -13.32 7.10 8.57
CA GLN A 619 -12.10 6.91 9.35
C GLN A 619 -12.37 6.71 10.85
N MET A 620 -11.84 5.61 11.39
CA MET A 620 -12.06 5.18 12.77
C MET A 620 -10.74 4.75 13.45
N THR A 621 -10.57 5.18 14.69
CA THR A 621 -9.47 4.78 15.58
C THR A 621 -10.02 4.09 16.83
N PRO A 622 -9.56 2.88 17.16
CA PRO A 622 -9.93 2.22 18.39
C PRO A 622 -9.20 2.80 19.60
N VAL A 623 -9.92 2.92 20.71
CA VAL A 623 -9.40 3.23 22.04
C VAL A 623 -9.79 2.07 22.95
N ARG A 624 -8.80 1.29 23.39
CA ARG A 624 -9.00 0.04 24.14
C ARG A 624 -8.51 0.16 25.58
N GLY A 625 -9.35 -0.26 26.52
CA GLY A 625 -9.07 -0.28 27.95
C GLY A 625 -9.64 0.94 28.70
N LEU A 626 -9.84 0.78 30.00
CA LEU A 626 -10.15 1.90 30.91
C LEU A 626 -8.88 2.71 31.21
N GLY A 627 -9.05 3.94 31.70
CA GLY A 627 -7.93 4.81 32.10
C GLY A 627 -7.64 5.91 31.08
N GLU A 628 -6.45 6.49 31.19
CA GLU A 628 -5.97 7.58 30.33
C GLU A 628 -5.36 7.05 29.03
N HIS A 629 -5.71 7.69 27.92
CA HIS A 629 -5.21 7.46 26.57
C HIS A 629 -4.72 8.81 26.04
N PRO A 630 -3.51 9.26 26.43
CA PRO A 630 -2.99 10.55 26.04
C PRO A 630 -2.50 10.52 24.58
N ALA A 631 -2.64 11.66 23.89
CA ALA A 631 -2.10 11.91 22.56
C ALA A 631 -2.36 10.79 21.54
N THR A 632 -3.55 10.19 21.58
CA THR A 632 -3.95 9.18 20.59
C THR A 632 -4.19 9.88 19.25
N ASP A 633 -3.40 9.52 18.24
CA ASP A 633 -3.64 9.95 16.87
C ASP A 633 -4.93 9.29 16.35
N LEU A 634 -5.86 10.12 15.88
CA LEU A 634 -6.93 9.65 15.02
C LEU A 634 -6.36 9.37 13.62
N VAL A 635 -7.17 8.81 12.73
CA VAL A 635 -6.75 8.67 11.33
C VAL A 635 -6.78 10.02 10.63
N GLY A 636 -5.81 10.25 9.74
CA GLY A 636 -5.74 11.44 8.92
C GLY A 636 -6.97 11.65 8.05
N VAL A 637 -7.40 12.91 7.96
CA VAL A 637 -8.58 13.34 7.21
C VAL A 637 -8.23 14.57 6.36
N ALA A 638 -8.95 14.80 5.28
CA ALA A 638 -8.78 16.01 4.48
C ALA A 638 -10.10 16.41 3.80
N GLU A 639 -10.75 17.45 4.32
CA GLU A 639 -12.08 17.85 3.87
C GLU A 639 -12.28 19.38 3.89
N ARG A 640 -13.11 19.87 2.96
CA ARG A 640 -13.53 21.27 2.92
C ARG A 640 -14.91 21.41 3.54
N LEU A 641 -15.00 22.31 4.51
CA LEU A 641 -16.24 22.66 5.19
C LEU A 641 -16.71 24.05 4.78
N THR A 642 -18.00 24.19 4.54
CA THR A 642 -18.66 25.44 4.14
C THR A 642 -19.41 26.06 5.32
N ALA A 643 -19.78 27.34 5.20
CA ALA A 643 -20.52 28.03 6.26
C ALA A 643 -21.82 27.28 6.62
N GLY A 644 -22.01 27.01 7.92
CA GLY A 644 -23.12 26.24 8.47
C GLY A 644 -22.84 24.74 8.65
N ASP A 645 -21.75 24.20 8.07
CA ASP A 645 -21.34 22.83 8.34
C ASP A 645 -20.84 22.70 9.78
N GLN A 646 -21.13 21.54 10.40
CA GLN A 646 -20.68 21.23 11.76
C GLN A 646 -19.72 20.04 11.74
N LEU A 647 -18.74 20.09 12.65
CA LEU A 647 -17.83 18.98 12.90
C LEU A 647 -18.03 18.49 14.34
N GLY A 648 -17.98 17.18 14.53
CA GLY A 648 -18.21 16.50 15.80
C GLY A 648 -17.24 15.35 16.03
N LEU A 649 -17.07 14.96 17.29
CA LEU A 649 -16.41 13.72 17.67
C LEU A 649 -17.45 12.60 17.64
N TRP A 650 -17.24 11.60 16.78
CA TRP A 650 -18.03 10.38 16.74
C TRP A 650 -17.43 9.34 17.69
N VAL A 651 -18.26 8.74 18.54
CA VAL A 651 -17.84 7.66 19.43
C VAL A 651 -18.88 6.55 19.40
N SER A 652 -18.46 5.33 19.08
CA SER A 652 -19.32 4.15 19.08
C SER A 652 -18.63 2.93 19.67
N GLY A 653 -19.40 1.98 20.19
CA GLY A 653 -18.87 0.68 20.64
C GLY A 653 -18.79 -0.39 19.55
N PHE A 654 -19.19 -0.03 18.31
CA PHE A 654 -19.20 -0.91 17.15
C PHE A 654 -19.02 -0.10 15.86
N HIS A 655 -18.23 -0.65 14.94
CA HIS A 655 -18.13 -0.20 13.56
C HIS A 655 -17.89 -1.43 12.67
N PRO A 656 -18.48 -1.50 11.48
CA PRO A 656 -18.35 -2.69 10.66
C PRO A 656 -16.95 -3.02 10.13
N GLN A 657 -16.00 -2.07 10.11
CA GLN A 657 -14.58 -2.36 9.84
C GLN A 657 -13.95 -3.26 10.92
N TYR A 658 -14.54 -3.27 12.12
CA TYR A 658 -14.13 -4.00 13.31
C TYR A 658 -15.15 -5.10 13.67
N LEU A 659 -15.68 -5.80 12.66
CA LEU A 659 -16.70 -6.84 12.87
C LEU A 659 -16.19 -7.89 13.87
N THR A 660 -16.95 -8.19 14.92
CA THR A 660 -16.54 -9.06 16.04
C THR A 660 -15.42 -8.52 16.94
N SER A 661 -14.82 -7.37 16.60
CA SER A 661 -13.74 -6.72 17.37
C SER A 661 -14.23 -5.67 18.38
N PHE A 662 -15.49 -5.76 18.79
CA PHE A 662 -16.05 -4.95 19.86
C PHE A 662 -15.59 -5.44 21.25
N SER A 663 -15.92 -4.70 22.32
CA SER A 663 -15.64 -5.13 23.69
C SER A 663 -16.32 -6.47 24.02
N ARG A 664 -15.53 -7.50 24.32
CA ARG A 664 -16.04 -8.85 24.65
C ARG A 664 -16.23 -9.06 26.16
N ASP A 665 -15.94 -8.03 26.96
CA ASP A 665 -16.04 -8.06 28.41
C ASP A 665 -17.48 -7.79 28.88
N VAL A 666 -18.24 -8.86 29.07
CA VAL A 666 -19.66 -8.80 29.48
C VAL A 666 -19.89 -8.15 30.85
N SER A 667 -18.83 -7.90 31.64
CA SER A 667 -18.95 -7.20 32.91
C SER A 667 -18.94 -5.67 32.78
N LEU A 668 -18.61 -5.16 31.58
CA LEU A 668 -18.68 -3.76 31.20
C LEU A 668 -19.78 -3.61 30.12
N PRO A 669 -21.00 -3.20 30.50
CA PRO A 669 -22.09 -3.01 29.52
C PRO A 669 -22.08 -1.60 28.89
N ALA A 670 -21.44 -0.64 29.54
CA ALA A 670 -21.26 0.72 29.03
C ALA A 670 -20.07 1.39 29.72
N VAL A 671 -19.51 2.41 29.07
CA VAL A 671 -18.44 3.27 29.61
C VAL A 671 -18.77 4.74 29.42
N ASN A 672 -18.10 5.59 30.18
CA ASN A 672 -18.08 7.04 29.98
C ASN A 672 -16.75 7.46 29.34
N LEU A 673 -16.79 8.52 28.54
CA LEU A 673 -15.63 9.13 27.92
C LEU A 673 -15.54 10.61 28.33
N SER A 674 -14.40 10.99 28.86
CA SER A 674 -13.95 12.38 28.96
C SER A 674 -12.87 12.60 27.91
N ALA A 675 -12.95 13.67 27.10
CA ALA A 675 -11.96 13.91 26.06
C ALA A 675 -11.58 15.38 25.88
N GLN A 676 -10.34 15.61 25.43
CA GLN A 676 -9.90 16.79 24.71
C GLN A 676 -9.59 16.38 23.27
N VAL A 677 -10.15 17.07 22.28
CA VAL A 677 -9.89 16.81 20.85
C VAL A 677 -9.08 17.95 20.26
N ARG A 678 -8.05 17.63 19.49
CA ARG A 678 -7.13 18.58 18.85
C ARG A 678 -7.20 18.41 17.34
N LEU A 679 -7.68 19.44 16.64
CA LEU A 679 -8.04 19.37 15.22
C LEU A 679 -7.06 20.12 14.29
N PRO A 680 -6.75 19.56 13.10
CA PRO A 680 -5.88 20.19 12.10
C PRO A 680 -6.65 21.17 11.21
N LEU A 681 -7.04 22.32 11.77
CA LEU A 681 -7.88 23.32 11.10
C LEU A 681 -7.07 24.40 10.38
N TYR A 682 -7.51 24.83 9.20
CA TYR A 682 -6.93 25.97 8.46
C TYR A 682 -8.02 26.95 8.04
N ALA A 683 -7.74 28.25 8.22
CA ALA A 683 -8.56 29.30 7.64
C ALA A 683 -8.39 29.30 6.11
N VAL A 684 -9.44 29.66 5.39
CA VAL A 684 -9.48 29.59 3.92
C VAL A 684 -9.36 30.99 3.32
N GLY A 685 -8.48 31.12 2.33
CA GLY A 685 -8.33 32.32 1.52
C GLY A 685 -9.42 32.48 0.47
N SER A 686 -9.47 33.64 -0.19
CA SER A 686 -10.41 33.88 -1.29
C SER A 686 -10.13 33.04 -2.54
N ASP A 687 -8.94 32.45 -2.63
CA ASP A 687 -8.48 31.52 -3.67
C ASP A 687 -8.79 30.05 -3.33
N GLY A 688 -9.43 29.78 -2.18
CA GLY A 688 -9.77 28.43 -1.73
C GLY A 688 -8.59 27.67 -1.08
N GLN A 689 -7.41 28.27 -0.99
CA GLN A 689 -6.23 27.65 -0.38
C GLN A 689 -6.10 27.99 1.12
N PRO A 690 -5.36 27.18 1.90
CA PRO A 690 -5.09 27.47 3.31
C PRO A 690 -4.34 28.80 3.51
N GLN A 691 -4.74 29.58 4.51
CA GLN A 691 -4.00 30.76 4.97
C GLN A 691 -3.30 30.45 6.30
N PHE A 692 -2.04 30.06 6.24
CA PHE A 692 -1.26 29.59 7.40
C PHE A 692 -1.10 30.66 8.50
N GLU A 693 -1.02 31.94 8.13
CA GLU A 693 -0.90 33.04 9.10
C GLU A 693 -2.23 33.44 9.76
N ARG A 694 -3.37 33.01 9.19
CA ARG A 694 -4.70 33.37 9.69
C ARG A 694 -5.21 32.31 10.65
N SER A 695 -5.56 32.73 11.86
CA SER A 695 -6.12 31.82 12.86
C SER A 695 -7.46 31.21 12.38
N PRO A 696 -7.61 29.87 12.37
CA PRO A 696 -8.88 29.20 12.05
C PRO A 696 -9.98 29.48 13.08
N GLU A 697 -9.63 29.93 14.28
CA GLU A 697 -10.60 30.27 15.33
C GLU A 697 -11.54 31.43 14.93
N LEU A 698 -11.12 32.27 13.97
CA LEU A 698 -11.94 33.35 13.43
C LEU A 698 -13.03 32.84 12.47
N ALA A 699 -12.92 31.59 12.01
CA ALA A 699 -13.81 30.98 11.03
C ALA A 699 -14.85 30.05 11.64
N ILE A 700 -14.82 29.85 12.96
CA ILE A 700 -15.66 28.86 13.65
C ILE A 700 -16.42 29.45 14.82
N GLN A 701 -17.57 28.85 15.13
CA GLN A 701 -18.24 28.93 16.40
C GLN A 701 -18.05 27.60 17.12
N ARG A 702 -17.50 27.63 18.34
CA ARG A 702 -17.37 26.43 19.19
C ARG A 702 -18.75 26.00 19.69
N LEU A 703 -19.05 24.72 19.59
CA LEU A 703 -20.29 24.11 20.07
C LEU A 703 -20.11 23.59 21.51
N PRO A 704 -21.20 23.54 22.30
CA PRO A 704 -21.14 23.22 23.72
C PRO A 704 -20.93 21.74 24.05
#